data_AF-A0A7L3IHP4-F1
#
_entry.id   AF-A0A7L3IHP4-F1
#
_cell.length_a   1.000
_cell.length_b   1.000
_cell.length_c   1.000
_cell.angle_alpha   90.00
_cell.angle_beta   90.00
_cell.angle_gamma   90.00
#
_symmetry.space_group_name_H-M   'P 1'
#
loop_
_entity.id
_entity.type
_entity.pdbx_description
1 polymer ?
#
loop_
_entity_poly.entity_id
_entity_poly.type
_entity_poly.pdbx_seq_one_letter_code
_entity_poly.pdbx_strand_id
1 'polypeptide(L)'
;LAQALFHAESNINYLLKMALEKIAFLPFGYLIDQWRWNVFSGRTPPSRYNHDWWHLRTKYQGICAPVSRNESNFDPGAKYHIPGNTPYIRYFVSFILQFQFHKALCQAANHNGSLHTCDIYRSKEAGAKLREVLKAGSSKSWQDILLNLTGTGQMDARPLLEYFSPVTKWLQEQNNKTNEVLGWPEFDWRPPVPEGYSEGIDKIADEAQAKEFLSEYNSTAEEVWNAYTEASWAYNTNITDHNKEIMLEKNLAMSKHTLEYGLRARQFDTSDFQDQSVTRILKKLSVIERAALPENELKEYNTLLSDMETTYSVAKVCRENKTCHPLDPDLTDIMATSRDYDELLFAWKGWRDASGKKMRNNYKRYVELSNKAAMLNGYRDNGAYWRSLYETSTFEEDLERLYLQLQPLYLNLHAYVRRALYKKYGAEHINLKGAIPAHLLGNMWAQSWSNIFDLVIPFPDATKVDATPAMKKQGWTPKKMFEESNRFFTSLGLIPMPQEFWDKSMIEKPSDGREVVCHASAWDFYNRKDFRIKQCTVVNMDNLITVHHEMGHVQYFLQYKDQPVSFRDGANPGFHEAVGDVMALSVSTPKHLHEIRLLDQVMENEESDINYLMSIALDKIAFLPFGYLMDQWRWKVFDGRIKEDEYNKEWWNLRMKYQGLCPPALRSEDDFDPGAKFHIPANVPYIRYFISFVIQFQFHQALCDAAGHKGPLHTCDIYQSPEAGKILGDALKLGFSKPWPEAMQLITGQPNMSAEALMSYFEPLMTWLKKENKKNGEVLGWPEYSWTPYTAQDGSSKTDFLGMSLTKSQATAGVWVLLSLALIFLITTTFLGIKFFSARRKAFISSSEMELK
;
A
#
# COMPACT_ATOMS: atom_id res chain seq x y z
N LEU A 1 53.44 21.31 -11.95
CA LEU A 1 52.26 22.20 -11.93
C LEU A 1 51.00 21.48 -11.46
N ALA A 2 50.49 20.45 -12.17
CA ALA A 2 49.27 19.72 -11.76
C ALA A 2 49.33 19.04 -10.37
N GLN A 3 50.48 18.46 -10.00
CA GLN A 3 50.66 17.82 -8.68
C GLN A 3 50.75 18.85 -7.53
N ALA A 4 51.28 20.05 -7.80
CA ALA A 4 51.31 21.15 -6.85
C ALA A 4 49.90 21.76 -6.65
N LEU A 5 49.09 21.82 -7.71
CA LEU A 5 47.68 22.22 -7.67
C LEU A 5 46.82 21.23 -6.86
N PHE A 6 47.01 19.92 -7.08
CA PHE A 6 46.29 18.87 -6.33
C PHE A 6 46.61 18.88 -4.82
N HIS A 7 47.88 19.05 -4.44
CA HIS A 7 48.26 19.19 -3.03
C HIS A 7 47.71 20.47 -2.39
N ALA A 8 47.64 21.58 -3.13
CA ALA A 8 47.04 22.82 -2.64
C ALA A 8 45.54 22.66 -2.36
N GLU A 9 44.78 22.04 -3.28
CA GLU A 9 43.34 21.80 -3.11
C GLU A 9 43.04 20.85 -1.93
N SER A 10 43.79 19.76 -1.81
CA SER A 10 43.63 18.81 -0.70
C SER A 10 43.88 19.47 0.67
N ASN A 11 44.86 20.36 0.76
CA ASN A 11 45.17 21.08 2.00
C ASN A 11 44.06 22.08 2.36
N ILE A 12 43.51 22.80 1.38
CA ILE A 12 42.38 23.71 1.62
C ILE A 12 41.14 22.94 2.08
N ASN A 13 40.82 21.80 1.47
CA ASN A 13 39.68 20.97 1.89
C ASN A 13 39.85 20.44 3.32
N TYR A 14 41.05 19.98 3.68
CA TYR A 14 41.36 19.55 5.05
C TYR A 14 41.20 20.70 6.04
N LEU A 15 41.79 21.87 5.74
CA LEU A 15 41.70 23.05 6.59
C LEU A 15 40.27 23.58 6.71
N LEU A 16 39.47 23.49 5.64
CA LEU A 16 38.07 23.88 5.66
C LEU A 16 37.25 22.96 6.57
N LYS A 17 37.44 21.64 6.47
CA LYS A 17 36.81 20.69 7.40
C LYS A 17 37.19 21.00 8.85
N MET A 18 38.47 21.21 9.11
CA MET A 18 38.96 21.58 10.44
C MET A 18 38.38 22.92 10.91
N ALA A 19 38.22 23.90 10.02
CA ALA A 19 37.62 25.19 10.34
C ALA A 19 36.13 25.06 10.69
N LEU A 20 35.36 24.22 9.97
CA LEU A 20 33.96 23.93 10.29
C LEU A 20 33.80 23.31 11.68
N GLU A 21 34.73 22.47 12.11
CA GLU A 21 34.67 21.87 13.45
C GLU A 21 35.16 22.82 14.56
N LYS A 22 36.22 23.60 14.30
CA LYS A 22 36.95 24.35 15.33
C LYS A 22 36.59 25.82 15.37
N ILE A 23 36.59 26.48 14.19
CA ILE A 23 36.31 27.92 14.08
C ILE A 23 34.81 28.19 14.22
N ALA A 24 33.94 27.42 13.56
CA ALA A 24 32.48 27.64 13.67
C ALA A 24 31.94 27.37 15.09
N PHE A 25 32.58 26.48 15.83
CA PHE A 25 32.26 26.20 17.24
C PHE A 25 32.70 27.32 18.19
N LEU A 26 33.82 27.98 17.91
CA LEU A 26 34.50 28.88 18.86
C LEU A 26 33.57 29.97 19.43
N PRO A 27 32.76 30.70 18.64
CA PRO A 27 31.87 31.71 19.18
C PRO A 27 30.73 31.13 20.03
N PHE A 28 30.27 29.90 19.75
CA PHE A 28 29.30 29.20 20.60
C PHE A 28 29.87 28.91 21.99
N GLY A 29 31.12 28.48 22.04
CA GLY A 29 31.88 28.26 23.27
C GLY A 29 31.91 29.49 24.19
N TYR A 30 32.05 30.67 23.58
CA TYR A 30 32.12 31.96 24.27
C TYR A 30 30.75 32.50 24.68
N LEU A 31 29.77 32.47 23.77
CA LEU A 31 28.47 33.12 23.99
C LEU A 31 27.64 32.46 25.09
N ILE A 32 27.80 31.15 25.32
CA ILE A 32 27.06 30.44 26.37
C ILE A 32 27.35 31.05 27.74
N ASP A 33 28.62 31.25 28.08
CA ASP A 33 28.95 31.84 29.38
C ASP A 33 28.79 33.36 29.38
N GLN A 34 28.86 34.06 28.24
CA GLN A 34 28.41 35.46 28.17
C GLN A 34 26.94 35.58 28.59
N TRP A 35 26.07 34.71 28.06
CA TRP A 35 24.66 34.65 28.46
C TRP A 35 24.53 34.34 29.96
N ARG A 36 25.22 33.31 30.46
CA ARG A 36 25.17 32.94 31.89
C ARG A 36 25.69 34.05 32.80
N TRP A 37 26.77 34.73 32.44
CA TRP A 37 27.29 35.86 33.21
C TRP A 37 26.30 37.02 33.25
N ASN A 38 25.59 37.30 32.15
CA ASN A 38 24.53 38.30 32.14
C ASN A 38 23.33 37.87 33.00
N VAL A 39 22.97 36.59 32.98
CA VAL A 39 21.93 36.03 33.87
C VAL A 39 22.34 36.15 35.34
N PHE A 40 23.55 35.71 35.70
CA PHE A 40 24.05 35.74 37.08
C PHE A 40 24.27 37.15 37.62
N SER A 41 24.64 38.11 36.76
CA SER A 41 24.76 39.53 37.13
C SER A 41 23.45 40.29 37.09
N GLY A 42 22.34 39.66 36.70
CA GLY A 42 21.02 40.28 36.58
C GLY A 42 20.83 41.19 35.35
N ARG A 43 21.81 41.29 34.45
CA ARG A 43 21.71 42.06 33.20
C ARG A 43 20.72 41.45 32.21
N THR A 44 20.56 40.13 32.25
CA THR A 44 19.53 39.40 31.50
C THR A 44 18.50 38.91 32.51
N PRO A 45 17.37 39.62 32.69
CA PRO A 45 16.30 39.20 33.60
C PRO A 45 15.54 37.98 33.03
N PRO A 46 14.80 37.22 33.87
CA PRO A 46 14.02 36.05 33.43
C PRO A 46 13.13 36.29 32.21
N SER A 47 12.53 37.47 32.09
CA SER A 47 11.68 37.88 30.96
C SER A 47 12.41 38.13 29.65
N ARG A 48 13.74 37.92 29.61
CA ARG A 48 14.58 38.11 28.42
C ARG A 48 15.53 36.94 28.20
N TYR A 49 15.34 35.83 28.90
CA TYR A 49 16.24 34.69 28.83
C TYR A 49 16.37 34.18 27.39
N ASN A 50 15.26 34.05 26.69
CA ASN A 50 15.26 33.47 25.35
C ASN A 50 15.68 34.50 24.28
N HIS A 51 15.17 35.74 24.38
CA HIS A 51 15.56 36.84 23.52
C HIS A 51 17.07 37.10 23.57
N ASP A 52 17.64 37.26 24.77
CA ASP A 52 19.07 37.58 24.91
C ASP A 52 19.95 36.39 24.49
N TRP A 53 19.47 35.15 24.64
CA TRP A 53 20.13 33.95 24.11
C TRP A 53 20.24 34.00 22.58
N TRP A 54 19.12 34.23 21.88
CA TRP A 54 19.11 34.32 20.42
C TRP A 54 19.84 35.56 19.90
N HIS A 55 19.75 36.69 20.62
CA HIS A 55 20.53 37.88 20.31
C HIS A 55 22.04 37.57 20.35
N LEU A 56 22.52 36.88 21.37
CA LEU A 56 23.94 36.50 21.47
C LEU A 56 24.34 35.48 20.39
N ARG A 57 23.46 34.54 20.04
CA ARG A 57 23.68 33.59 18.92
C ARG A 57 23.85 34.32 17.59
N THR A 58 22.96 35.25 17.26
CA THR A 58 23.11 36.05 16.03
C THR A 58 24.34 36.94 16.11
N LYS A 59 24.57 37.63 17.24
CA LYS A 59 25.71 38.54 17.42
C LYS A 59 27.08 37.88 17.30
N TYR A 60 27.25 36.64 17.75
CA TYR A 60 28.56 35.98 17.75
C TYR A 60 28.72 34.91 16.66
N GLN A 61 27.62 34.33 16.16
CA GLN A 61 27.66 33.25 15.16
C GLN A 61 26.93 33.57 13.86
N GLY A 62 26.10 34.61 13.79
CA GLY A 62 25.22 34.84 12.65
C GLY A 62 24.11 33.78 12.50
N ILE A 63 23.76 33.07 13.59
CA ILE A 63 22.75 32.00 13.56
C ILE A 63 21.43 32.49 14.17
N CYS A 64 20.36 32.48 13.38
CA CYS A 64 19.01 32.82 13.81
C CYS A 64 18.17 31.58 14.16
N ALA A 65 17.00 31.80 14.79
CA ALA A 65 16.05 30.73 15.04
C ALA A 65 15.32 30.33 13.75
N PRO A 66 15.16 29.02 13.45
CA PRO A 66 14.50 28.56 12.24
C PRO A 66 12.97 28.74 12.26
N VAL A 67 12.40 29.01 13.44
CA VAL A 67 10.98 29.28 13.68
C VAL A 67 10.85 30.44 14.65
N SER A 68 9.67 31.04 14.75
CA SER A 68 9.39 32.09 15.75
C SER A 68 9.61 31.53 17.16
N ARG A 69 10.31 32.30 18.00
CA ARG A 69 10.61 31.97 19.39
C ARG A 69 10.29 33.18 20.26
N ASN A 70 9.63 32.96 21.37
CA ASN A 70 9.29 34.00 22.34
C ASN A 70 9.76 33.61 23.74
N GLU A 71 9.40 34.38 24.76
CA GLU A 71 9.82 34.14 26.15
C GLU A 71 9.06 33.01 26.85
N SER A 72 8.02 32.42 26.24
CA SER A 72 7.46 31.15 26.73
C SER A 72 8.34 29.95 26.38
N ASN A 73 9.31 30.11 25.47
CA ASN A 73 10.31 29.11 25.17
C ASN A 73 11.57 29.30 26.04
N PHE A 74 12.27 28.20 26.33
CA PHE A 74 13.52 28.23 27.09
C PHE A 74 14.64 27.46 26.36
N ASP A 75 14.98 27.92 25.16
CA ASP A 75 16.02 27.32 24.31
C ASP A 75 17.41 27.22 24.96
N PRO A 76 17.89 28.15 25.81
CA PRO A 76 19.12 27.93 26.56
C PRO A 76 19.08 26.65 27.42
N GLY A 77 17.91 26.26 27.95
CA GLY A 77 17.73 25.04 28.72
C GLY A 77 18.02 23.75 27.94
N ALA A 78 17.89 23.77 26.61
CA ALA A 78 18.15 22.61 25.75
C ALA A 78 19.64 22.25 25.67
N LYS A 79 20.55 23.15 26.07
CA LYS A 79 21.98 22.85 26.15
C LYS A 79 22.33 22.35 27.54
N TYR A 80 22.48 21.03 27.71
CA TYR A 80 22.80 20.34 28.99
C TYR A 80 23.72 21.09 29.98
N HIS A 81 24.75 21.78 29.49
CA HIS A 81 25.71 22.49 30.34
C HIS A 81 25.09 23.68 31.11
N ILE A 82 23.97 24.22 30.63
CA ILE A 82 23.19 25.26 31.29
C ILE A 82 22.45 24.68 32.51
N PRO A 83 21.51 23.72 32.38
CA PRO A 83 20.85 23.11 33.55
C PRO A 83 21.82 22.31 34.43
N GLY A 84 22.84 21.67 33.84
CA GLY A 84 23.91 20.97 34.58
C GLY A 84 24.97 21.90 35.19
N ASN A 85 24.74 23.22 35.17
CA ASN A 85 25.60 24.27 35.75
C ASN A 85 27.10 24.12 35.45
N THR A 86 27.45 23.63 34.27
CA THR A 86 28.84 23.33 33.90
C THR A 86 29.40 24.47 33.04
N PRO A 87 30.47 25.19 33.45
CA PRO A 87 31.11 26.23 32.63
C PRO A 87 31.53 25.72 31.26
N TYR A 88 31.04 26.36 30.20
CA TYR A 88 31.28 25.98 28.80
C TYR A 88 32.51 26.69 28.21
N ILE A 89 32.91 27.81 28.80
CA ILE A 89 34.04 28.67 28.43
C ILE A 89 35.36 27.91 28.39
N ARG A 90 35.46 26.79 29.13
CA ARG A 90 36.61 25.88 29.11
C ARG A 90 36.92 25.39 27.69
N TYR A 91 35.90 25.17 26.86
CA TYR A 91 36.08 24.72 25.49
C TYR A 91 36.64 25.85 24.60
N PHE A 92 36.14 27.09 24.75
CA PHE A 92 36.69 28.26 24.07
C PHE A 92 38.17 28.45 24.40
N VAL A 93 38.50 28.46 25.70
CA VAL A 93 39.89 28.59 26.18
C VAL A 93 40.76 27.44 25.67
N SER A 94 40.24 26.20 25.69
CA SER A 94 40.99 25.02 25.23
C SER A 94 41.42 25.14 23.78
N PHE A 95 40.57 25.70 22.90
CA PHE A 95 40.93 25.87 21.49
C PHE A 95 42.00 26.93 21.30
N ILE A 96 41.94 28.06 22.00
CA ILE A 96 43.00 29.06 21.93
C ILE A 96 44.34 28.45 22.39
N LEU A 97 44.33 27.78 23.55
CA LEU A 97 45.54 27.15 24.10
C LEU A 97 46.05 26.00 23.22
N GLN A 98 45.17 25.20 22.61
CA GLN A 98 45.55 24.08 21.75
C GLN A 98 46.52 24.53 20.64
N PHE A 99 46.19 25.60 19.91
CA PHE A 99 47.02 26.06 18.80
C PHE A 99 48.26 26.81 19.29
N GLN A 100 48.18 27.51 20.44
CA GLN A 100 49.34 28.13 21.07
C GLN A 100 50.36 27.08 21.55
N PHE A 101 49.89 25.99 22.14
CA PHE A 101 50.72 24.84 22.51
C PHE A 101 51.29 24.15 21.28
N HIS A 102 50.46 23.91 20.26
CA HIS A 102 50.91 23.27 19.03
C HIS A 102 52.07 24.05 18.40
N LYS A 103 51.97 25.37 18.28
CA LYS A 103 53.06 26.22 17.77
C LYS A 103 54.35 26.07 18.57
N ALA A 104 54.27 26.12 19.90
CA ALA A 104 55.45 25.97 20.75
C ALA A 104 56.09 24.57 20.64
N LEU A 105 55.28 23.53 20.51
CA LEU A 105 55.73 22.15 20.32
C LEU A 105 56.35 21.94 18.93
N CYS A 106 55.78 22.56 17.89
CA CYS A 106 56.35 22.56 16.54
C CYS A 106 57.72 23.24 16.48
N GLN A 107 57.87 24.36 17.17
CA GLN A 107 59.18 25.03 17.32
C GLN A 107 60.19 24.11 18.01
N ALA A 108 59.78 23.40 19.07
CA ALA A 108 60.65 22.46 19.76
C ALA A 108 61.01 21.23 18.90
N ALA A 109 60.13 20.84 17.98
CA ALA A 109 60.38 19.81 16.99
C ALA A 109 61.22 20.29 15.79
N ASN A 110 61.72 21.54 15.81
CA ASN A 110 62.46 22.17 14.72
C ASN A 110 61.71 22.20 13.37
N HIS A 111 60.37 22.33 13.39
CA HIS A 111 59.56 22.47 12.18
C HIS A 111 59.73 23.86 11.55
N ASN A 112 60.10 23.90 10.27
CA ASN A 112 60.30 25.14 9.50
C ASN A 112 59.17 25.45 8.50
N GLY A 113 58.17 24.56 8.37
CA GLY A 113 57.06 24.71 7.44
C GLY A 113 55.88 25.51 8.00
N SER A 114 54.77 25.54 7.26
CA SER A 114 53.52 26.12 7.74
C SER A 114 53.02 25.38 9.00
N LEU A 115 52.41 26.11 9.94
CA LEU A 115 51.98 25.52 11.21
C LEU A 115 51.01 24.34 11.02
N HIS A 116 50.14 24.37 10.01
CA HIS A 116 49.19 23.28 9.74
C HIS A 116 49.80 21.99 9.16
N THR A 117 51.06 22.03 8.72
CA THR A 117 51.79 20.85 8.25
C THR A 117 52.71 20.27 9.32
N CYS A 118 52.76 20.87 10.50
CA CYS A 118 53.60 20.41 11.58
C CYS A 118 53.10 19.08 12.15
N ASP A 119 53.98 18.09 12.20
CA ASP A 119 53.80 16.84 12.93
C ASP A 119 54.91 16.72 13.98
N ILE A 120 54.51 16.55 15.24
CA ILE A 120 55.42 16.41 16.38
C ILE A 120 55.73 14.93 16.70
N TYR A 121 55.21 14.00 15.89
CA TYR A 121 55.44 12.58 16.06
C TYR A 121 56.95 12.27 16.11
N ARG A 122 57.36 11.55 17.17
CA ARG A 122 58.75 11.19 17.49
C ARG A 122 59.69 12.33 17.93
N SER A 123 59.22 13.57 18.11
CA SER A 123 60.05 14.62 18.73
C SER A 123 60.15 14.42 20.25
N LYS A 124 61.37 14.10 20.71
CA LYS A 124 61.67 13.96 22.15
C LYS A 124 61.66 15.31 22.85
N GLU A 125 62.03 16.37 22.14
CA GLU A 125 62.12 17.75 22.60
C GLU A 125 60.73 18.32 22.87
N ALA A 126 59.79 18.14 21.93
CA ALA A 126 58.38 18.49 22.13
C ALA A 126 57.78 17.69 23.30
N GLY A 127 58.06 16.38 23.37
CA GLY A 127 57.63 15.51 24.47
C GLY A 127 58.19 15.93 25.84
N ALA A 128 59.44 16.40 25.89
CA ALA A 128 60.07 16.90 27.11
C ALA A 128 59.39 18.19 27.60
N LYS A 129 59.13 19.14 26.69
CA LYS A 129 58.38 20.37 27.01
C LYS A 129 56.98 20.07 27.54
N LEU A 130 56.25 19.17 26.89
CA LEU A 130 54.91 18.79 27.33
C LEU A 130 54.95 18.12 28.71
N ARG A 131 55.94 17.26 28.97
CA ARG A 131 56.13 16.59 30.26
C ARG A 131 56.34 17.58 31.40
N GLU A 132 57.17 18.60 31.21
CA GLU A 132 57.42 19.61 32.25
C GLU A 132 56.17 20.41 32.59
N VAL A 133 55.34 20.72 31.60
CA VAL A 133 54.04 21.38 31.80
C VAL A 133 53.07 20.47 32.56
N LEU A 134 52.95 19.20 32.15
CA LEU A 134 52.04 18.26 32.80
C LEU A 134 52.46 17.95 34.25
N LYS A 135 53.76 17.88 34.54
CA LYS A 135 54.29 17.70 35.90
C LYS A 135 53.90 18.83 36.85
N ALA A 136 53.79 20.06 36.35
CA ALA A 136 53.46 21.21 37.19
C ALA A 136 52.03 21.12 37.76
N GLY A 137 51.10 20.45 37.08
CA GLY A 137 49.71 20.34 37.54
C GLY A 137 49.12 21.70 37.93
N SER A 138 48.53 21.79 39.13
CA SER A 138 48.04 23.05 39.71
C SER A 138 49.03 23.71 40.69
N SER A 139 50.30 23.30 40.72
CA SER A 139 51.29 23.81 41.68
C SER A 139 51.83 25.22 41.33
N LYS A 140 51.55 25.72 40.13
CA LYS A 140 51.93 27.05 39.64
C LYS A 140 50.75 27.74 38.97
N SER A 141 50.82 29.06 38.80
CA SER A 141 49.81 29.80 38.02
C SER A 141 49.79 29.30 36.57
N TRP A 142 48.61 29.31 35.94
CA TRP A 142 48.51 28.86 34.55
C TRP A 142 49.31 29.77 33.61
N GLN A 143 49.47 31.06 33.96
CA GLN A 143 50.29 32.02 33.21
C GLN A 143 51.77 31.64 33.23
N ASP A 144 52.31 31.21 34.37
CA ASP A 144 53.71 30.78 34.48
C ASP A 144 53.94 29.47 33.72
N ILE A 145 52.97 28.55 33.79
CA ILE A 145 53.01 27.30 33.04
C ILE A 145 52.98 27.60 31.53
N LEU A 146 52.12 28.51 31.09
CA LEU A 146 52.00 28.95 29.71
C LEU A 146 53.28 29.64 29.22
N LEU A 147 53.84 30.55 30.03
CA LEU A 147 55.08 31.28 29.76
C LEU A 147 56.25 30.32 29.53
N ASN A 148 56.39 29.29 30.37
CA ASN A 148 57.45 28.29 30.24
C ASN A 148 57.31 27.43 28.97
N LEU A 149 56.07 27.14 28.54
CA LEU A 149 55.83 26.35 27.35
C LEU A 149 56.01 27.18 26.07
N THR A 150 55.32 28.32 26.00
CA THR A 150 55.09 29.09 24.77
C THR A 150 55.86 30.40 24.68
N GLY A 151 56.60 30.78 25.73
CA GLY A 151 57.34 32.05 25.79
C GLY A 151 56.49 33.28 26.10
N THR A 152 55.21 33.11 26.44
CA THR A 152 54.30 34.20 26.86
C THR A 152 53.31 33.69 27.91
N GLY A 153 53.00 34.51 28.92
CA GLY A 153 51.97 34.20 29.93
C GLY A 153 50.55 34.59 29.51
N GLN A 154 50.34 35.07 28.29
CA GLN A 154 49.05 35.51 27.78
C GLN A 154 48.44 34.47 26.83
N MET A 155 47.12 34.32 26.85
CA MET A 155 46.38 33.58 25.83
C MET A 155 46.38 34.37 24.52
N ASP A 156 46.71 33.71 23.42
CA ASP A 156 46.92 34.33 22.12
C ASP A 156 46.26 33.51 21.00
N ALA A 157 45.35 34.15 20.25
CA ALA A 157 44.66 33.54 19.12
C ALA A 157 45.48 33.58 17.81
N ARG A 158 46.61 34.29 17.76
CA ARG A 158 47.45 34.38 16.54
C ARG A 158 47.91 33.02 16.01
N PRO A 159 48.33 32.05 16.84
CA PRO A 159 48.67 30.71 16.35
C PRO A 159 47.50 29.96 15.70
N LEU A 160 46.28 30.14 16.20
CA LEU A 160 45.05 29.61 15.58
C LEU A 160 44.84 30.25 14.20
N LEU A 161 44.93 31.58 14.11
CA LEU A 161 44.79 32.31 12.84
C LEU A 161 45.90 31.95 11.84
N GLU A 162 47.11 31.73 12.31
CA GLU A 162 48.25 31.29 11.50
C GLU A 162 48.03 29.89 10.93
N TYR A 163 47.53 28.95 11.74
CA TYR A 163 47.20 27.60 11.30
C TYR A 163 46.19 27.61 10.14
N PHE A 164 45.12 28.40 10.27
CA PHE A 164 44.04 28.50 9.28
C PHE A 164 44.26 29.56 8.18
N SER A 165 45.39 30.29 8.19
CA SER A 165 45.70 31.34 7.22
C SER A 165 45.46 30.95 5.74
N PRO A 166 45.84 29.74 5.27
CA PRO A 166 45.59 29.35 3.87
C PRO A 166 44.11 29.30 3.51
N VAL A 167 43.26 28.70 4.36
CA VAL A 167 41.81 28.64 4.10
C VAL A 167 41.16 30.00 4.29
N THR A 168 41.64 30.83 5.21
CA THR A 168 41.18 32.22 5.36
C THR A 168 41.41 33.03 4.08
N LYS A 169 42.60 32.95 3.49
CA LYS A 169 42.90 33.62 2.22
C LYS A 169 42.01 33.09 1.09
N TRP A 170 41.86 31.78 1.00
CA TRP A 170 40.99 31.15 0.00
C TRP A 170 39.53 31.61 0.15
N LEU A 171 38.99 31.67 1.38
CA LEU A 171 37.63 32.16 1.64
C LEU A 171 37.46 33.63 1.24
N GLN A 172 38.44 34.48 1.54
CA GLN A 172 38.44 35.89 1.12
C GLN A 172 38.39 36.02 -0.42
N GLU A 173 39.17 35.20 -1.12
CA GLU A 173 39.15 35.18 -2.59
C GLU A 173 37.81 34.67 -3.14
N GLN A 174 37.19 33.65 -2.53
CA GLN A 174 35.87 33.18 -2.96
C GLN A 174 34.79 34.24 -2.73
N ASN A 175 34.75 34.84 -1.52
CA ASN A 175 33.76 35.86 -1.19
C ASN A 175 33.88 37.08 -2.12
N ASN A 176 35.10 37.48 -2.50
CA ASN A 176 35.32 38.54 -3.46
C ASN A 176 34.86 38.17 -4.88
N LYS A 177 34.95 36.90 -5.28
CA LYS A 177 34.47 36.43 -6.59
C LYS A 177 32.96 36.39 -6.69
N THR A 178 32.28 35.99 -5.61
CA THR A 178 30.82 35.83 -5.57
C THR A 178 30.10 37.04 -5.00
N ASN A 179 30.84 38.09 -4.61
CA ASN A 179 30.32 39.31 -3.99
C ASN A 179 29.48 39.04 -2.73
N GLU A 180 29.95 38.08 -1.92
CA GLU A 180 29.28 37.66 -0.68
C GLU A 180 29.51 38.66 0.45
N VAL A 181 28.53 38.78 1.33
CA VAL A 181 28.57 39.74 2.44
C VAL A 181 29.36 39.16 3.62
N LEU A 182 30.34 39.90 4.13
CA LEU A 182 31.03 39.58 5.37
C LEU A 182 30.24 40.11 6.58
N GLY A 183 29.81 39.19 7.44
CA GLY A 183 28.97 39.50 8.60
C GLY A 183 27.48 39.30 8.30
N TRP A 184 26.62 39.82 9.18
CA TRP A 184 25.17 39.63 9.14
C TRP A 184 24.47 41.00 9.25
N PRO A 185 24.33 41.75 8.14
CA PRO A 185 23.73 43.09 8.16
C PRO A 185 22.23 43.06 8.49
N GLU A 186 21.54 41.98 8.13
CA GLU A 186 20.12 41.77 8.45
C GLU A 186 19.98 40.94 9.74
N PHE A 187 20.25 41.59 10.88
CA PHE A 187 20.24 40.93 12.20
C PHE A 187 18.89 40.27 12.55
N ASP A 188 17.81 40.83 12.01
CA ASP A 188 16.43 40.40 12.28
C ASP A 188 15.87 39.45 11.22
N TRP A 189 16.62 39.12 10.16
CA TRP A 189 16.16 38.20 9.14
C TRP A 189 15.90 36.80 9.71
N ARG A 190 14.79 36.17 9.32
CA ARG A 190 14.40 34.80 9.69
C ARG A 190 13.90 34.06 8.43
N PRO A 191 14.17 32.75 8.30
CA PRO A 191 13.64 31.98 7.19
C PRO A 191 12.11 31.81 7.31
N PRO A 192 11.38 31.69 6.20
CA PRO A 192 9.97 31.32 6.23
C PRO A 192 9.80 29.90 6.78
N VAL A 193 8.79 29.70 7.63
CA VAL A 193 8.44 28.39 8.17
C VAL A 193 7.74 27.57 7.08
N PRO A 194 8.17 26.33 6.78
CA PRO A 194 7.49 25.48 5.82
C PRO A 194 6.02 25.23 6.21
N GLU A 195 5.10 25.27 5.24
CA GLU A 195 3.71 24.84 5.44
C GLU A 195 3.68 23.39 5.98
N GLY A 196 3.06 23.17 7.14
CA GLY A 196 3.00 21.87 7.81
C GLY A 196 4.15 21.58 8.79
N TYR A 197 5.05 22.53 9.06
CA TYR A 197 5.99 22.40 10.18
C TYR A 197 5.20 22.44 11.49
N SER A 198 5.25 21.35 12.26
CA SER A 198 4.57 21.28 13.55
C SER A 198 5.10 22.37 14.47
N GLU A 199 4.26 23.34 14.81
CA GLU A 199 4.44 24.12 16.03
C GLU A 199 4.30 23.15 17.22
N GLY A 200 5.39 22.44 17.59
CA GLY A 200 5.46 21.73 18.87
C GLY A 200 5.58 22.76 20.00
N ILE A 201 4.89 22.62 21.13
CA ILE A 201 5.28 21.75 22.25
C ILE A 201 4.06 21.28 23.10
N ASP A 202 2.80 21.42 22.66
CA ASP A 202 1.63 21.02 23.49
C ASP A 202 0.99 19.67 23.08
N LYS A 203 1.81 18.64 22.80
CA LYS A 203 1.25 17.29 22.61
C LYS A 203 0.95 16.62 23.95
N ILE A 204 -0.20 15.95 24.04
CA ILE A 204 -0.63 15.22 25.22
C ILE A 204 0.12 13.88 25.26
N ALA A 205 1.02 13.73 26.23
CA ALA A 205 1.80 12.50 26.45
C ALA A 205 1.26 11.65 27.63
N ASP A 206 0.10 12.01 28.19
CA ASP A 206 -0.55 11.25 29.25
C ASP A 206 -1.42 10.13 28.67
N GLU A 207 -0.99 8.88 28.86
CA GLU A 207 -1.71 7.69 28.39
C GLU A 207 -3.09 7.54 29.06
N ALA A 208 -3.29 8.04 30.29
CA ALA A 208 -4.59 7.98 30.96
C ALA A 208 -5.61 8.90 30.27
N GLN A 209 -5.19 10.11 29.89
CA GLN A 209 -6.01 11.04 29.10
C GLN A 209 -6.33 10.47 27.72
N ALA A 210 -5.37 9.76 27.10
CA ALA A 210 -5.63 9.05 25.84
C ALA A 210 -6.71 7.97 26.00
N LYS A 211 -6.67 7.18 27.08
CA LYS A 211 -7.68 6.15 27.35
C LYS A 211 -9.07 6.74 27.58
N GLU A 212 -9.17 7.86 28.30
CA GLU A 212 -10.44 8.57 28.49
C GLU A 212 -11.00 9.10 27.15
N PHE A 213 -10.15 9.76 26.34
CA PHE A 213 -10.48 10.21 25.00
C PHE A 213 -10.97 9.07 24.10
N LEU A 214 -10.30 7.92 24.11
CA LEU A 214 -10.69 6.77 23.29
C LEU A 214 -11.99 6.12 23.77
N SER A 215 -12.28 6.15 25.07
CA SER A 215 -13.56 5.70 25.63
C SER A 215 -14.72 6.58 25.15
N GLU A 216 -14.54 7.90 25.20
CA GLU A 216 -15.49 8.90 24.68
C GLU A 216 -15.70 8.75 23.16
N TYR A 217 -14.61 8.57 22.41
CA TYR A 217 -14.68 8.28 20.97
C TYR A 217 -15.51 7.01 20.72
N ASN A 218 -15.24 5.93 21.45
CA ASN A 218 -15.90 4.66 21.19
C ASN A 218 -17.42 4.74 21.41
N SER A 219 -17.89 5.38 22.48
CA SER A 219 -19.34 5.53 22.72
C SER A 219 -20.02 6.40 21.67
N THR A 220 -19.42 7.56 21.34
CA THR A 220 -19.99 8.48 20.35
C THR A 220 -19.92 7.93 18.92
N ALA A 221 -18.87 7.18 18.58
CA ALA A 221 -18.74 6.52 17.28
C ALA A 221 -19.82 5.47 17.07
N GLU A 222 -20.15 4.64 18.07
CA GLU A 222 -21.23 3.65 17.97
C GLU A 222 -22.57 4.30 17.59
N GLU A 223 -22.90 5.46 18.18
CA GLU A 223 -24.14 6.20 17.87
C GLU A 223 -24.13 6.81 16.47
N VAL A 224 -23.07 7.55 16.13
CA VAL A 224 -22.99 8.30 14.87
C VAL A 224 -22.87 7.35 13.68
N TRP A 225 -22.09 6.28 13.82
CA TRP A 225 -21.91 5.28 12.76
C TRP A 225 -23.17 4.45 12.58
N ASN A 226 -23.87 4.06 13.67
CA ASN A 226 -25.17 3.40 13.57
C ASN A 226 -26.18 4.25 12.79
N ALA A 227 -26.30 5.55 13.12
CA ALA A 227 -27.23 6.44 12.44
C ALA A 227 -26.94 6.60 10.94
N TYR A 228 -25.66 6.66 10.56
CA TYR A 228 -25.26 6.65 9.15
C TYR A 228 -25.55 5.31 8.48
N THR A 229 -25.21 4.19 9.12
CA THR A 229 -25.43 2.85 8.56
C THR A 229 -26.92 2.57 8.33
N GLU A 230 -27.81 2.98 9.23
CA GLU A 230 -29.27 2.88 9.02
C GLU A 230 -29.75 3.70 7.83
N ALA A 231 -29.29 4.95 7.68
CA ALA A 231 -29.64 5.78 6.54
C ALA A 231 -29.11 5.20 5.21
N SER A 232 -27.87 4.68 5.23
CA SER A 232 -27.25 4.01 4.08
C SER A 232 -27.99 2.73 3.70
N TRP A 233 -28.40 1.92 4.68
CA TRP A 233 -29.21 0.73 4.48
C TRP A 233 -30.56 1.08 3.85
N ALA A 234 -31.25 2.10 4.36
CA ALA A 234 -32.54 2.56 3.84
C ALA A 234 -32.44 3.00 2.36
N TYR A 235 -31.36 3.68 1.98
CA TYR A 235 -31.09 4.01 0.58
C TYR A 235 -30.81 2.77 -0.27
N ASN A 236 -29.91 1.88 0.18
CA ASN A 236 -29.51 0.69 -0.55
C ASN A 236 -30.64 -0.33 -0.78
N THR A 237 -31.65 -0.33 0.10
CA THR A 237 -32.82 -1.20 0.04
C THR A 237 -34.10 -0.50 -0.44
N ASN A 238 -34.01 0.80 -0.77
CA ASN A 238 -35.08 1.61 -1.35
C ASN A 238 -34.49 2.90 -1.97
N ILE A 239 -34.03 2.82 -3.22
CA ILE A 239 -33.36 3.91 -3.91
C ILE A 239 -34.39 5.00 -4.27
N THR A 240 -34.31 6.13 -3.58
CA THR A 240 -35.12 7.34 -3.82
C THR A 240 -34.30 8.59 -3.52
N ASP A 241 -34.64 9.73 -4.13
CA ASP A 241 -33.98 11.01 -3.85
C ASP A 241 -34.09 11.38 -2.36
N HIS A 242 -35.24 11.11 -1.74
CA HIS A 242 -35.46 11.34 -0.31
C HIS A 242 -34.48 10.54 0.57
N ASN A 243 -34.33 9.23 0.33
CA ASN A 243 -33.39 8.41 1.09
C ASN A 243 -31.93 8.78 0.81
N LYS A 244 -31.62 9.20 -0.43
CA LYS A 244 -30.29 9.71 -0.81
C LYS A 244 -29.93 10.96 -0.02
N GLU A 245 -30.84 11.93 0.08
CA GLU A 245 -30.63 13.15 0.86
C GLU A 245 -30.39 12.87 2.34
N ILE A 246 -31.20 11.99 2.96
CA ILE A 246 -31.02 11.58 4.37
C ILE A 246 -29.67 10.89 4.56
N MET A 247 -29.30 9.97 3.68
CA MET A 247 -28.00 9.28 3.73
C MET A 247 -26.83 10.28 3.65
N LEU A 248 -26.90 11.26 2.74
CA LEU A 248 -25.86 12.28 2.59
C LEU A 248 -25.77 13.20 3.82
N GLU A 249 -26.90 13.57 4.42
CA GLU A 249 -26.94 14.33 5.68
C GLU A 249 -26.23 13.56 6.81
N LYS A 250 -26.56 12.28 7.00
CA LYS A 250 -25.92 11.45 8.04
C LYS A 250 -24.44 11.18 7.74
N ASN A 251 -24.06 11.07 6.46
CA ASN A 251 -22.65 10.96 6.06
C ASN A 251 -21.84 12.21 6.45
N LEU A 252 -22.41 13.40 6.29
CA LEU A 252 -21.78 14.65 6.71
C LEU A 252 -21.64 14.73 8.23
N ALA A 253 -22.67 14.32 8.98
CA ALA A 253 -22.59 14.25 10.45
C ALA A 253 -21.47 13.29 10.92
N MET A 254 -21.39 12.10 10.31
CA MET A 254 -20.31 11.14 10.57
C MET A 254 -18.94 11.71 10.19
N SER A 255 -18.82 12.39 9.05
CA SER A 255 -17.56 12.98 8.62
C SER A 255 -17.09 14.11 9.55
N LYS A 256 -18.03 14.90 10.10
CA LYS A 256 -17.73 15.93 11.12
C LYS A 256 -17.19 15.30 12.40
N HIS A 257 -17.80 14.21 12.86
CA HIS A 257 -17.31 13.42 14.01
C HIS A 257 -15.90 12.88 13.75
N THR A 258 -15.67 12.25 12.60
CA THR A 258 -14.35 11.75 12.20
C THR A 258 -13.29 12.85 12.17
N LEU A 259 -13.63 14.03 11.63
CA LEU A 259 -12.72 15.19 11.60
C LEU A 259 -12.36 15.67 13.00
N GLU A 260 -13.35 15.84 13.87
CA GLU A 260 -13.15 16.30 15.25
C GLU A 260 -12.25 15.36 16.05
N TYR A 261 -12.61 14.07 16.10
CA TYR A 261 -11.85 13.07 16.86
C TYR A 261 -10.49 12.79 16.23
N GLY A 262 -10.37 12.83 14.91
CA GLY A 262 -9.09 12.63 14.25
C GLY A 262 -8.11 13.79 14.47
N LEU A 263 -8.59 15.03 14.51
CA LEU A 263 -7.77 16.19 14.89
C LEU A 263 -7.33 16.12 16.37
N ARG A 264 -8.24 15.73 17.29
CA ARG A 264 -7.90 15.47 18.70
C ARG A 264 -6.87 14.35 18.83
N ALA A 265 -7.02 13.25 18.08
CA ALA A 265 -6.07 12.15 18.09
C ALA A 265 -4.64 12.57 17.68
N ARG A 266 -4.50 13.51 16.73
CA ARG A 266 -3.20 14.06 16.30
C ARG A 266 -2.48 14.89 17.38
N GLN A 267 -3.18 15.29 18.45
CA GLN A 267 -2.60 16.02 19.58
C GLN A 267 -1.86 15.10 20.55
N PHE A 268 -2.05 13.78 20.49
CA PHE A 268 -1.35 12.84 21.36
C PHE A 268 0.06 12.52 20.85
N ASP A 269 1.02 12.43 21.77
CA ASP A 269 2.33 11.80 21.53
C ASP A 269 2.30 10.39 22.13
N THR A 270 2.43 9.38 21.28
CA THR A 270 2.31 7.97 21.65
C THR A 270 3.67 7.30 21.90
N SER A 271 4.76 8.06 21.83
CA SER A 271 6.13 7.52 21.89
C SER A 271 6.43 6.77 23.20
N ASP A 272 5.85 7.21 24.31
CA ASP A 272 6.07 6.63 25.65
C ASP A 272 4.90 5.75 26.16
N PHE A 273 3.84 5.56 25.37
CA PHE A 273 2.66 4.79 25.77
C PHE A 273 2.98 3.30 25.89
N GLN A 274 2.51 2.67 26.96
CA GLN A 274 2.74 1.24 27.21
C GLN A 274 1.69 0.35 26.56
N ASP A 275 0.43 0.80 26.54
CA ASP A 275 -0.66 0.08 25.90
C ASP A 275 -0.65 0.24 24.37
N GLN A 276 -0.18 -0.79 23.69
CA GLN A 276 -0.09 -0.83 22.22
C GLN A 276 -1.47 -0.69 21.54
N SER A 277 -2.56 -1.10 22.20
CA SER A 277 -3.91 -0.91 21.65
C SER A 277 -4.29 0.56 21.59
N VAL A 278 -3.92 1.35 22.61
CA VAL A 278 -4.14 2.82 22.62
C VAL A 278 -3.38 3.47 21.47
N THR A 279 -2.09 3.16 21.34
CA THR A 279 -1.24 3.68 20.25
C THR A 279 -1.80 3.33 18.87
N ARG A 280 -2.25 2.08 18.68
CA ARG A 280 -2.82 1.61 17.43
C ARG A 280 -4.13 2.32 17.07
N ILE A 281 -5.04 2.51 18.04
CA ILE A 281 -6.30 3.24 17.82
C ILE A 281 -6.00 4.70 17.48
N LEU A 282 -5.15 5.38 18.26
CA LEU A 282 -4.77 6.77 18.01
C LEU A 282 -4.15 6.96 16.62
N LYS A 283 -3.25 6.05 16.21
CA LYS A 283 -2.69 6.06 14.86
C LYS A 283 -3.78 5.93 13.80
N LYS A 284 -4.75 5.02 13.97
CA LYS A 284 -5.88 4.85 13.04
C LYS A 284 -6.73 6.13 12.98
N LEU A 285 -7.11 6.69 14.12
CA LEU A 285 -7.92 7.92 14.18
C LEU A 285 -7.19 9.15 13.61
N SER A 286 -5.87 9.21 13.71
CA SER A 286 -5.07 10.30 13.13
C SER A 286 -5.17 10.37 11.59
N VAL A 287 -5.61 9.28 10.95
CA VAL A 287 -5.95 9.21 9.53
C VAL A 287 -7.45 9.51 9.38
N ILE A 288 -7.76 10.76 9.06
CA ILE A 288 -9.11 11.35 8.96
C ILE A 288 -9.82 10.96 7.66
N GLU A 289 -9.07 10.40 6.70
CA GLU A 289 -9.54 10.03 5.36
C GLU A 289 -10.17 11.21 4.60
N ARG A 290 -11.27 10.99 3.88
CA ARG A 290 -11.99 12.01 3.10
C ARG A 290 -12.53 13.16 3.94
N ALA A 291 -12.78 12.94 5.23
CA ALA A 291 -13.28 14.00 6.12
C ALA A 291 -12.26 15.13 6.35
N ALA A 292 -10.99 14.93 5.94
CA ALA A 292 -9.98 15.99 5.93
C ALA A 292 -10.22 17.03 4.82
N LEU A 293 -11.02 16.71 3.80
CA LEU A 293 -11.34 17.66 2.73
C LEU A 293 -12.14 18.87 3.29
N PRO A 294 -11.94 20.07 2.72
CA PRO A 294 -12.86 21.19 2.92
C PRO A 294 -14.31 20.78 2.69
N GLU A 295 -15.24 21.33 3.47
CA GLU A 295 -16.65 20.89 3.49
C GLU A 295 -17.32 20.90 2.10
N ASN A 296 -17.03 21.90 1.27
CA ASN A 296 -17.54 21.99 -0.11
C ASN A 296 -17.01 20.86 -1.00
N GLU A 297 -15.71 20.55 -0.89
CA GLU A 297 -15.07 19.46 -1.63
C GLU A 297 -15.51 18.09 -1.11
N LEU A 298 -15.76 17.95 0.20
CA LEU A 298 -16.33 16.74 0.78
C LEU A 298 -17.75 16.48 0.28
N LYS A 299 -18.59 17.53 0.20
CA LYS A 299 -19.93 17.44 -0.39
C LYS A 299 -19.88 17.05 -1.86
N GLU A 300 -18.96 17.64 -2.63
CA GLU A 300 -18.70 17.29 -4.02
C GLU A 300 -18.28 15.81 -4.14
N TYR A 301 -17.31 15.38 -3.33
CA TYR A 301 -16.81 14.01 -3.29
C TYR A 301 -17.92 12.98 -3.02
N ASN A 302 -18.74 13.23 -1.98
CA ASN A 302 -19.85 12.35 -1.61
C ASN A 302 -20.93 12.29 -2.70
N THR A 303 -21.21 13.42 -3.35
CA THR A 303 -22.15 13.48 -4.48
C THR A 303 -21.62 12.69 -5.67
N LEU A 304 -20.35 12.87 -6.04
CA LEU A 304 -19.71 12.14 -7.14
C LEU A 304 -19.77 10.62 -6.94
N LEU A 305 -19.44 10.14 -5.74
CA LEU A 305 -19.55 8.72 -5.42
C LEU A 305 -20.98 8.20 -5.58
N SER A 306 -21.95 8.89 -4.97
CA SER A 306 -23.35 8.51 -5.05
C SER A 306 -23.88 8.52 -6.49
N ASP A 307 -23.49 9.50 -7.30
CA ASP A 307 -23.91 9.61 -8.70
C ASP A 307 -23.29 8.52 -9.57
N MET A 308 -22.02 8.17 -9.36
CA MET A 308 -21.36 7.07 -10.06
C MET A 308 -22.00 5.71 -9.70
N GLU A 309 -22.28 5.46 -8.42
CA GLU A 309 -22.96 4.26 -7.94
C GLU A 309 -24.41 4.16 -8.46
N THR A 310 -25.13 5.28 -8.47
CA THR A 310 -26.50 5.36 -9.02
C THR A 310 -26.47 5.06 -10.52
N THR A 311 -25.58 5.74 -11.27
CA THR A 311 -25.41 5.55 -12.73
C THR A 311 -25.15 4.08 -13.05
N TYR A 312 -24.34 3.40 -12.25
CA TYR A 312 -24.12 1.96 -12.39
C TYR A 312 -25.40 1.15 -12.12
N SER A 313 -26.05 1.40 -10.99
CA SER A 313 -27.14 0.55 -10.48
C SER A 313 -28.43 0.63 -11.30
N VAL A 314 -28.73 1.79 -11.91
CA VAL A 314 -29.95 1.99 -12.70
C VAL A 314 -29.76 1.81 -14.22
N ALA A 315 -28.52 1.56 -14.67
CA ALA A 315 -28.22 1.41 -16.09
C ALA A 315 -28.97 0.22 -16.72
N LYS A 316 -29.47 0.43 -17.94
CA LYS A 316 -30.18 -0.58 -18.73
C LYS A 316 -29.68 -0.55 -20.18
N VAL A 317 -29.61 -1.71 -20.80
CA VAL A 317 -29.19 -1.88 -22.20
C VAL A 317 -30.42 -2.20 -23.04
N CYS A 318 -30.73 -1.33 -24.00
CA CYS A 318 -31.93 -1.45 -24.82
C CYS A 318 -31.63 -2.04 -26.20
N ARG A 319 -32.46 -2.99 -26.63
CA ARG A 319 -32.51 -3.50 -28.01
C ARG A 319 -33.24 -2.50 -28.92
N GLU A 320 -33.11 -2.66 -30.24
CA GLU A 320 -33.76 -1.78 -31.23
C GLU A 320 -35.29 -1.73 -31.10
N ASN A 321 -35.90 -2.82 -30.64
CA ASN A 321 -37.33 -2.93 -30.35
C ASN A 321 -37.76 -2.22 -29.03
N LYS A 322 -36.85 -1.46 -28.40
CA LYS A 322 -37.03 -0.73 -27.14
C LYS A 322 -37.21 -1.61 -25.88
N THR A 323 -36.98 -2.91 -25.95
CA THR A 323 -36.86 -3.75 -24.75
C THR A 323 -35.53 -3.46 -24.06
N CYS A 324 -35.56 -3.07 -22.77
CA CYS A 324 -34.38 -2.69 -22.00
C CYS A 324 -34.08 -3.72 -20.90
N HIS A 325 -32.82 -4.15 -20.84
CA HIS A 325 -32.32 -5.19 -19.93
C HIS A 325 -31.43 -4.53 -18.85
N PRO A 326 -31.78 -4.55 -17.55
CA PRO A 326 -30.87 -4.22 -16.47
C PRO A 326 -29.72 -5.23 -16.38
N LEU A 327 -28.68 -4.92 -15.60
CA LEU A 327 -27.59 -5.87 -15.34
C LEU A 327 -28.12 -7.17 -14.73
N ASP A 328 -28.82 -7.06 -13.59
CA ASP A 328 -29.35 -8.20 -12.86
C ASP A 328 -30.90 -8.24 -12.87
N PRO A 329 -31.51 -9.39 -13.19
CA PRO A 329 -30.86 -10.65 -13.60
C PRO A 329 -30.54 -10.72 -15.11
N ASP A 330 -31.12 -9.84 -15.93
CA ASP A 330 -31.28 -10.05 -17.38
C ASP A 330 -29.94 -10.17 -18.15
N LEU A 331 -29.05 -9.17 -18.09
CA LEU A 331 -27.77 -9.24 -18.81
C LEU A 331 -26.84 -10.28 -18.20
N THR A 332 -26.85 -10.47 -16.89
CA THR A 332 -26.09 -11.52 -16.21
C THR A 332 -26.51 -12.91 -16.70
N ASP A 333 -27.81 -13.16 -16.86
CA ASP A 333 -28.35 -14.41 -17.40
C ASP A 333 -27.96 -14.63 -18.87
N ILE A 334 -28.04 -13.58 -19.70
CA ILE A 334 -27.56 -13.64 -21.09
C ILE A 334 -26.08 -14.02 -21.14
N MET A 335 -25.24 -13.34 -20.36
CA MET A 335 -23.79 -13.61 -20.33
C MET A 335 -23.47 -15.02 -19.82
N ALA A 336 -24.28 -15.57 -18.92
CA ALA A 336 -24.08 -16.90 -18.34
C ALA A 336 -24.53 -18.02 -19.27
N THR A 337 -25.69 -17.87 -19.92
CA THR A 337 -26.38 -18.97 -20.62
C THR A 337 -26.27 -18.91 -22.13
N SER A 338 -26.15 -17.72 -22.72
CA SER A 338 -26.05 -17.61 -24.18
C SER A 338 -24.74 -18.22 -24.68
N ARG A 339 -24.82 -18.78 -25.89
CA ARG A 339 -23.71 -19.39 -26.62
C ARG A 339 -23.61 -18.82 -28.03
N ASP A 340 -24.29 -17.70 -28.26
CA ASP A 340 -24.28 -16.93 -29.49
C ASP A 340 -23.29 -15.77 -29.35
N TYR A 341 -22.35 -15.66 -30.31
CA TYR A 341 -21.26 -14.68 -30.24
C TYR A 341 -21.78 -13.24 -30.26
N ASP A 342 -22.75 -12.95 -31.13
CA ASP A 342 -23.25 -11.59 -31.35
C ASP A 342 -24.17 -11.14 -30.23
N GLU A 343 -24.96 -12.04 -29.64
CA GLU A 343 -25.76 -11.74 -28.46
C GLU A 343 -24.89 -11.42 -27.24
N LEU A 344 -23.83 -12.20 -27.01
CA LEU A 344 -22.86 -11.92 -25.96
C LEU A 344 -22.14 -10.59 -26.21
N LEU A 345 -21.83 -10.27 -27.47
CA LEU A 345 -21.20 -9.00 -27.85
C LEU A 345 -22.14 -7.82 -27.59
N PHE A 346 -23.42 -7.96 -27.93
CA PHE A 346 -24.46 -6.97 -27.65
C PHE A 346 -24.53 -6.65 -26.15
N ALA A 347 -24.64 -7.68 -25.30
CA ALA A 347 -24.72 -7.50 -23.86
C ALA A 347 -23.44 -6.86 -23.30
N TRP A 348 -22.28 -7.38 -23.70
CA TRP A 348 -20.97 -6.92 -23.22
C TRP A 348 -20.67 -5.47 -23.58
N LYS A 349 -20.90 -5.09 -24.84
CA LYS A 349 -20.64 -3.73 -25.34
C LYS A 349 -21.70 -2.77 -24.83
N GLY A 350 -22.97 -3.16 -24.92
CA GLY A 350 -24.10 -2.35 -24.47
C GLY A 350 -23.96 -1.97 -23.00
N TRP A 351 -23.53 -2.89 -22.14
CA TRP A 351 -23.31 -2.59 -20.72
C TRP A 351 -22.25 -1.52 -20.51
N ARG A 352 -21.11 -1.60 -21.21
CA ARG A 352 -20.03 -0.62 -21.12
C ARG A 352 -20.44 0.77 -21.61
N ASP A 353 -21.26 0.82 -22.66
CA ASP A 353 -21.79 2.07 -23.21
C ASP A 353 -22.85 2.72 -22.29
N ALA A 354 -23.70 1.90 -21.66
CA ALA A 354 -24.78 2.36 -20.79
C ALA A 354 -24.30 2.74 -19.37
N SER A 355 -23.23 2.11 -18.87
CA SER A 355 -22.67 2.35 -17.54
C SER A 355 -21.34 3.10 -17.60
N GLY A 356 -20.22 2.39 -17.80
CA GLY A 356 -18.86 2.92 -17.66
C GLY A 356 -18.60 4.21 -18.45
N LYS A 357 -19.03 4.26 -19.71
CA LYS A 357 -18.87 5.47 -20.55
C LYS A 357 -19.49 6.74 -19.94
N LYS A 358 -20.58 6.61 -19.18
CA LYS A 358 -21.32 7.75 -18.60
C LYS A 358 -20.62 8.40 -17.41
N MET A 359 -19.71 7.69 -16.74
CA MET A 359 -19.08 8.15 -15.49
C MET A 359 -17.61 8.56 -15.64
N ARG A 360 -17.05 8.53 -16.86
CA ARG A 360 -15.64 8.84 -17.11
C ARG A 360 -15.20 10.18 -16.53
N ASN A 361 -15.99 11.25 -16.74
CA ASN A 361 -15.68 12.59 -16.24
C ASN A 361 -15.80 12.68 -14.71
N ASN A 362 -16.82 12.05 -14.13
CA ASN A 362 -16.98 11.99 -12.68
C ASN A 362 -15.79 11.28 -12.03
N TYR A 363 -15.28 10.21 -12.67
CA TYR A 363 -14.15 9.45 -12.16
C TYR A 363 -12.85 10.27 -12.14
N LYS A 364 -12.60 11.12 -13.14
CA LYS A 364 -11.44 12.04 -13.14
C LYS A 364 -11.46 12.95 -11.91
N ARG A 365 -12.59 13.63 -11.68
CA ARG A 365 -12.76 14.53 -10.54
C ARG A 365 -12.68 13.78 -9.20
N TYR A 366 -13.24 12.58 -9.15
CA TYR A 366 -13.15 11.68 -8.00
C TYR A 366 -11.68 11.32 -7.67
N VAL A 367 -10.84 11.03 -8.67
CA VAL A 367 -9.41 10.72 -8.47
C VAL A 367 -8.67 11.92 -7.87
N GLU A 368 -8.92 13.13 -8.38
CA GLU A 368 -8.32 14.37 -7.85
C GLU A 368 -8.63 14.56 -6.36
N LEU A 369 -9.92 14.49 -5.99
CA LEU A 369 -10.37 14.67 -4.62
C LEU A 369 -9.89 13.55 -3.70
N SER A 370 -9.85 12.30 -4.18
CA SER A 370 -9.31 11.16 -3.43
C SER A 370 -7.83 11.34 -3.11
N ASN A 371 -7.03 11.78 -4.09
CA ASN A 371 -5.61 12.06 -3.88
C ASN A 371 -5.40 13.25 -2.96
N LYS A 372 -6.22 14.30 -3.07
CA LYS A 372 -6.18 15.44 -2.14
C LYS A 372 -6.45 14.99 -0.70
N ALA A 373 -7.47 14.17 -0.48
CA ALA A 373 -7.76 13.60 0.83
C ALA A 373 -6.58 12.77 1.36
N ALA A 374 -5.97 11.93 0.52
CA ALA A 374 -4.80 11.13 0.91
C ALA A 374 -3.61 12.00 1.33
N MET A 375 -3.31 13.06 0.56
CA MET A 375 -2.23 14.02 0.86
C MET A 375 -2.46 14.75 2.19
N LEU A 376 -3.70 15.17 2.48
CA LEU A 376 -4.07 15.79 3.77
C LEU A 376 -3.91 14.84 4.98
N ASN A 377 -3.77 13.53 4.72
CA ASN A 377 -3.52 12.49 5.71
C ASN A 377 -2.07 11.97 5.69
N GLY A 378 -1.16 12.63 4.97
CA GLY A 378 0.26 12.27 4.95
C GLY A 378 0.62 11.12 4.00
N TYR A 379 -0.28 10.72 3.11
CA TYR A 379 0.00 9.73 2.05
C TYR A 379 0.27 10.43 0.72
N ARG A 380 1.09 9.81 -0.13
CA ARG A 380 1.41 10.37 -1.45
C ARG A 380 0.20 10.43 -2.39
N ASP A 381 -0.64 9.42 -2.33
CA ASP A 381 -1.82 9.22 -3.19
C ASP A 381 -2.80 8.26 -2.50
N ASN A 382 -4.02 8.16 -3.02
CA ASN A 382 -5.05 7.30 -2.43
C ASN A 382 -4.71 5.79 -2.53
N GLY A 383 -3.93 5.38 -3.53
CA GLY A 383 -3.44 4.01 -3.62
C GLY A 383 -2.48 3.66 -2.47
N ALA A 384 -1.56 4.57 -2.14
CA ALA A 384 -0.66 4.42 -1.00
C ALA A 384 -1.43 4.31 0.34
N TYR A 385 -2.50 5.10 0.49
CA TYR A 385 -3.40 4.97 1.64
C TYR A 385 -4.01 3.57 1.73
N TRP A 386 -4.60 3.06 0.65
CA TRP A 386 -5.22 1.72 0.65
C TRP A 386 -4.23 0.60 0.94
N ARG A 387 -3.03 0.65 0.36
CA ARG A 387 -1.99 -0.35 0.63
C ARG A 387 -1.52 -0.32 2.09
N SER A 388 -1.62 0.82 2.77
CA SER A 388 -1.22 0.95 4.18
C SER A 388 -2.08 0.12 5.14
N LEU A 389 -3.31 -0.25 4.75
CA LEU A 389 -4.19 -1.12 5.54
C LEU A 389 -3.65 -2.54 5.72
N TYR A 390 -2.66 -2.94 4.92
CA TYR A 390 -1.98 -4.23 5.04
C TYR A 390 -0.70 -4.18 5.88
N GLU A 391 -0.31 -2.99 6.36
CA GLU A 391 0.83 -2.78 7.28
C GLU A 391 2.13 -3.48 6.84
N THR A 392 2.34 -3.60 5.52
CA THR A 392 3.44 -4.35 4.91
C THR A 392 4.18 -3.46 3.93
N SER A 393 5.47 -3.21 4.16
CA SER A 393 6.27 -2.32 3.30
C SER A 393 6.61 -2.93 1.94
N THR A 394 6.58 -4.26 1.82
CA THR A 394 6.87 -5.05 0.60
C THR A 394 5.61 -5.53 -0.12
N PHE A 395 4.47 -4.88 0.16
CA PHE A 395 3.16 -5.42 -0.21
C PHE A 395 2.99 -5.62 -1.73
N GLU A 396 3.48 -4.69 -2.56
CA GLU A 396 3.39 -4.84 -4.02
C GLU A 396 4.26 -6.02 -4.51
N GLU A 397 5.48 -6.17 -3.99
CA GLU A 397 6.38 -7.28 -4.34
C GLU A 397 5.85 -8.64 -3.88
N ASP A 398 5.23 -8.68 -2.70
CA ASP A 398 4.63 -9.90 -2.16
C ASP A 398 3.46 -10.39 -3.02
N LEU A 399 2.61 -9.47 -3.49
CA LEU A 399 1.51 -9.81 -4.41
C LEU A 399 2.02 -10.27 -5.77
N GLU A 400 3.05 -9.62 -6.33
CA GLU A 400 3.65 -10.05 -7.59
C GLU A 400 4.25 -11.46 -7.47
N ARG A 401 4.95 -11.75 -6.37
CA ARG A 401 5.49 -13.08 -6.09
C ARG A 401 4.40 -14.15 -6.04
N LEU A 402 3.30 -13.88 -5.34
CA LEU A 402 2.14 -14.78 -5.28
C LEU A 402 1.54 -15.00 -6.68
N TYR A 403 1.35 -13.93 -7.45
CA TYR A 403 0.83 -14.03 -8.82
C TYR A 403 1.72 -14.90 -9.71
N LEU A 404 3.06 -14.72 -9.65
CA LEU A 404 4.00 -15.51 -10.43
C LEU A 404 4.01 -17.00 -10.05
N GLN A 405 3.83 -17.33 -8.77
CA GLN A 405 3.69 -18.72 -8.31
C GLN A 405 2.43 -19.39 -8.89
N LEU A 406 1.35 -18.62 -9.03
CA LEU A 406 0.04 -19.10 -9.52
C LEU A 406 -0.07 -19.10 -11.06
N GLN A 407 0.76 -18.31 -11.73
CA GLN A 407 0.75 -18.14 -13.19
C GLN A 407 0.78 -19.46 -13.99
N PRO A 408 1.60 -20.48 -13.65
CA PRO A 408 1.62 -21.73 -14.41
C PRO A 408 0.26 -22.42 -14.48
N LEU A 409 -0.53 -22.38 -13.40
CA LEU A 409 -1.85 -23.00 -13.34
C LEU A 409 -2.84 -22.22 -14.21
N TYR A 410 -2.84 -20.88 -14.09
CA TYR A 410 -3.68 -20.02 -14.93
C TYR A 410 -3.38 -20.19 -16.43
N LEU A 411 -2.12 -20.23 -16.83
CA LEU A 411 -1.74 -20.40 -18.25
C LEU A 411 -2.21 -21.73 -18.85
N ASN A 412 -2.17 -22.80 -18.05
CA ASN A 412 -2.67 -24.11 -18.48
C ASN A 412 -4.21 -24.12 -18.58
N LEU A 413 -4.90 -23.53 -17.60
CA LEU A 413 -6.36 -23.37 -17.65
C LEU A 413 -6.80 -22.53 -18.85
N HIS A 414 -6.15 -21.38 -19.07
CA HIS A 414 -6.41 -20.47 -20.19
C HIS A 414 -6.27 -21.17 -21.54
N ALA A 415 -5.16 -21.89 -21.76
CA ALA A 415 -4.93 -22.60 -23.02
C ALA A 415 -5.99 -23.67 -23.29
N TYR A 416 -6.37 -24.44 -22.26
CA TYR A 416 -7.41 -25.46 -22.35
C TYR A 416 -8.78 -24.84 -22.70
N VAL A 417 -9.18 -23.78 -21.98
CA VAL A 417 -10.44 -23.06 -22.22
C VAL A 417 -10.44 -22.43 -23.61
N ARG A 418 -9.34 -21.81 -24.04
CA ARG A 418 -9.20 -21.22 -25.38
C ARG A 418 -9.45 -22.25 -26.49
N ARG A 419 -8.97 -23.49 -26.33
CA ARG A 419 -9.23 -24.58 -27.28
C ARG A 419 -10.71 -24.96 -27.32
N ALA A 420 -11.36 -25.05 -26.17
CA ALA A 420 -12.80 -25.37 -26.13
C ALA A 420 -13.64 -24.27 -26.78
N LEU A 421 -13.32 -22.99 -26.51
CA LEU A 421 -13.95 -21.85 -27.18
C LEU A 421 -13.69 -21.86 -28.68
N TYR A 422 -12.48 -22.24 -29.14
CA TYR A 422 -12.19 -22.42 -30.56
C TYR A 422 -13.07 -23.50 -31.20
N LYS A 423 -13.31 -24.63 -30.52
CA LYS A 423 -14.22 -25.68 -31.01
C LYS A 423 -15.66 -25.18 -31.14
N LYS A 424 -16.10 -24.28 -30.25
CA LYS A 424 -17.45 -23.73 -30.23
C LYS A 424 -17.67 -22.58 -31.23
N TYR A 425 -16.78 -21.60 -31.24
CA TYR A 425 -16.94 -20.35 -31.99
C TYR A 425 -16.10 -20.30 -33.28
N GLY A 426 -15.20 -21.26 -33.51
CA GLY A 426 -14.43 -21.36 -34.75
C GLY A 426 -13.22 -20.41 -34.84
N ALA A 427 -12.46 -20.57 -35.93
CA ALA A 427 -11.18 -19.90 -36.15
C ALA A 427 -11.30 -18.41 -36.47
N GLU A 428 -12.47 -17.96 -36.93
CA GLU A 428 -12.75 -16.54 -37.21
C GLU A 428 -12.83 -15.72 -35.92
N HIS A 429 -13.28 -16.35 -34.82
CA HIS A 429 -13.52 -15.71 -33.54
C HIS A 429 -12.48 -16.04 -32.48
N ILE A 430 -11.65 -17.06 -32.65
CA ILE A 430 -10.63 -17.48 -31.68
C ILE A 430 -9.31 -17.82 -32.36
N ASN A 431 -8.21 -17.20 -31.89
CA ASN A 431 -6.85 -17.60 -32.24
C ASN A 431 -6.24 -18.46 -31.12
N LEU A 432 -5.83 -19.69 -31.44
CA LEU A 432 -5.21 -20.65 -30.51
C LEU A 432 -3.86 -20.21 -29.94
N LYS A 433 -3.26 -19.13 -30.45
CA LYS A 433 -2.02 -18.51 -29.96
C LYS A 433 -2.22 -17.06 -29.48
N GLY A 434 -3.46 -16.56 -29.52
CA GLY A 434 -3.83 -15.20 -29.17
C GLY A 434 -4.61 -15.11 -27.86
N ALA A 435 -5.06 -13.90 -27.53
CA ALA A 435 -5.93 -13.66 -26.37
C ALA A 435 -7.36 -14.17 -26.61
N ILE A 436 -8.10 -14.44 -25.52
CA ILE A 436 -9.52 -14.81 -25.60
C ILE A 436 -10.39 -13.54 -25.65
N PRO A 437 -11.40 -13.44 -26.54
CA PRO A 437 -12.35 -12.33 -26.52
C PRO A 437 -13.12 -12.27 -25.20
N ALA A 438 -13.10 -11.11 -24.53
CA ALA A 438 -13.54 -10.94 -23.14
C ALA A 438 -15.04 -11.16 -22.85
N HIS A 439 -15.86 -11.42 -23.86
CA HIS A 439 -17.32 -11.60 -23.76
C HIS A 439 -17.75 -13.08 -23.79
N LEU A 440 -16.82 -14.02 -24.00
CA LEU A 440 -17.14 -15.45 -24.21
C LEU A 440 -16.99 -16.33 -22.95
N LEU A 441 -16.78 -15.70 -21.79
CA LEU A 441 -16.33 -16.38 -20.58
C LEU A 441 -17.42 -16.48 -19.51
N GLY A 442 -18.70 -16.49 -19.90
CA GLY A 442 -19.81 -16.77 -18.99
C GLY A 442 -20.14 -15.66 -17.98
N ASN A 443 -19.46 -14.52 -18.06
CA ASN A 443 -19.56 -13.43 -17.09
C ASN A 443 -19.26 -12.08 -17.77
N MET A 444 -19.97 -11.02 -17.37
CA MET A 444 -19.87 -9.65 -17.92
C MET A 444 -18.43 -9.08 -17.95
N TRP A 445 -17.59 -9.49 -16.99
CA TRP A 445 -16.21 -9.03 -16.84
C TRP A 445 -15.18 -10.11 -17.11
N ALA A 446 -15.60 -11.35 -17.39
CA ALA A 446 -14.73 -12.52 -17.44
C ALA A 446 -13.85 -12.67 -16.18
N GLN A 447 -14.40 -12.32 -15.01
CA GLN A 447 -13.73 -12.49 -13.72
C GLN A 447 -13.86 -13.91 -13.16
N SER A 448 -14.90 -14.62 -13.58
CA SER A 448 -15.18 -16.02 -13.27
C SER A 448 -15.71 -16.67 -14.54
N TRP A 449 -15.29 -17.91 -14.79
CA TRP A 449 -15.56 -18.68 -16.01
C TRP A 449 -16.42 -19.92 -15.71
N SER A 450 -16.98 -20.05 -14.51
CA SER A 450 -17.78 -21.20 -14.08
C SER A 450 -18.98 -21.46 -15.00
N ASN A 451 -19.63 -20.40 -15.50
CA ASN A 451 -20.81 -20.48 -16.35
C ASN A 451 -20.57 -21.08 -17.75
N ILE A 452 -19.31 -21.31 -18.16
CA ILE A 452 -18.99 -22.03 -19.41
C ILE A 452 -18.53 -23.47 -19.16
N PHE A 453 -18.76 -24.01 -17.95
CA PHE A 453 -18.35 -25.37 -17.59
C PHE A 453 -18.90 -26.45 -18.55
N ASP A 454 -20.11 -26.26 -19.09
CA ASP A 454 -20.71 -27.10 -20.13
C ASP A 454 -19.85 -27.21 -21.40
N LEU A 455 -19.09 -26.17 -21.76
CA LEU A 455 -18.21 -26.16 -22.93
C LEU A 455 -16.83 -26.79 -22.64
N VAL A 456 -16.42 -26.81 -21.38
CA VAL A 456 -15.05 -27.14 -20.96
C VAL A 456 -14.97 -28.34 -20.01
N ILE A 457 -16.06 -29.10 -19.87
CA ILE A 457 -16.12 -30.27 -19.01
C ILE A 457 -15.06 -31.31 -19.46
N PRO A 458 -14.11 -31.68 -18.58
CA PRO A 458 -13.07 -32.66 -18.88
C PRO A 458 -13.62 -34.03 -19.28
N PHE A 459 -14.56 -34.55 -18.50
CA PHE A 459 -15.16 -35.87 -18.67
C PHE A 459 -16.70 -35.74 -18.68
N PRO A 460 -17.33 -35.63 -19.87
CA PRO A 460 -18.77 -35.37 -20.00
C PRO A 460 -19.69 -36.44 -19.39
N ASP A 461 -19.22 -37.69 -19.34
CA ASP A 461 -19.97 -38.85 -18.86
C ASP A 461 -19.86 -39.04 -17.33
N ALA A 462 -18.95 -38.32 -16.67
CA ALA A 462 -18.81 -38.34 -15.21
C ALA A 462 -19.78 -37.34 -14.53
N THR A 463 -20.03 -37.54 -13.23
CA THR A 463 -21.01 -36.74 -12.48
C THR A 463 -20.63 -35.27 -12.48
N LYS A 464 -21.65 -34.41 -12.63
CA LYS A 464 -21.53 -32.96 -12.57
C LYS A 464 -21.81 -32.48 -11.14
N VAL A 465 -20.98 -31.56 -10.65
CA VAL A 465 -21.19 -30.92 -9.35
C VAL A 465 -22.06 -29.67 -9.57
N ASP A 466 -23.35 -29.86 -9.81
CA ASP A 466 -24.36 -28.78 -9.82
C ASP A 466 -25.57 -29.18 -9.00
N ALA A 467 -25.75 -28.50 -7.86
CA ALA A 467 -26.86 -28.73 -6.94
C ALA A 467 -28.17 -28.03 -7.38
N THR A 468 -28.13 -27.14 -8.38
CA THR A 468 -29.26 -26.29 -8.77
C THR A 468 -30.52 -27.08 -9.14
N PRO A 469 -30.46 -28.15 -9.95
CA PRO A 469 -31.65 -28.94 -10.27
C PRO A 469 -32.26 -29.61 -9.03
N ALA A 470 -31.43 -30.10 -8.12
CA ALA A 470 -31.87 -30.73 -6.87
C ALA A 470 -32.52 -29.69 -5.94
N MET A 471 -31.90 -28.51 -5.78
CA MET A 471 -32.45 -27.40 -4.98
C MET A 471 -33.85 -27.00 -5.48
N LYS A 472 -34.01 -26.81 -6.80
CA LYS A 472 -35.31 -26.48 -7.41
C LYS A 472 -36.34 -27.59 -7.24
N LYS A 473 -35.96 -28.85 -7.51
CA LYS A 473 -36.84 -30.02 -7.36
C LYS A 473 -37.32 -30.20 -5.91
N GLN A 474 -36.48 -29.90 -4.94
CA GLN A 474 -36.78 -30.00 -3.51
C GLN A 474 -37.46 -28.74 -2.93
N GLY A 475 -37.77 -27.73 -3.75
CA GLY A 475 -38.44 -26.51 -3.31
C GLY A 475 -37.61 -25.65 -2.34
N TRP A 476 -36.29 -25.56 -2.55
CA TRP A 476 -35.44 -24.66 -1.78
C TRP A 476 -35.86 -23.19 -1.99
N THR A 477 -35.70 -22.38 -0.95
CA THR A 477 -35.98 -20.95 -0.94
C THR A 477 -34.72 -20.19 -0.50
N PRO A 478 -34.60 -18.88 -0.77
CA PRO A 478 -33.54 -18.05 -0.22
C PRO A 478 -33.38 -18.25 1.29
N LYS A 479 -34.48 -18.17 2.06
CA LYS A 479 -34.46 -18.40 3.51
C LYS A 479 -33.82 -19.75 3.90
N LYS A 480 -34.17 -20.84 3.21
CA LYS A 480 -33.57 -22.15 3.46
C LYS A 480 -32.06 -22.16 3.19
N MET A 481 -31.58 -21.46 2.16
CA MET A 481 -30.14 -21.35 1.87
C MET A 481 -29.39 -20.68 3.03
N PHE A 482 -29.94 -19.60 3.58
CA PHE A 482 -29.37 -18.93 4.77
C PHE A 482 -29.46 -19.80 6.03
N GLU A 483 -30.57 -20.54 6.23
CA GLU A 483 -30.71 -21.45 7.37
C GLU A 483 -29.70 -22.60 7.33
N GLU A 484 -29.43 -23.16 6.15
CA GLU A 484 -28.40 -24.19 5.97
C GLU A 484 -27.00 -23.63 6.19
N SER A 485 -26.73 -22.40 5.74
CA SER A 485 -25.46 -21.74 6.05
C SER A 485 -25.29 -21.47 7.54
N ASN A 486 -26.33 -21.00 8.24
CA ASN A 486 -26.33 -20.88 9.70
C ASN A 486 -26.04 -22.23 10.39
N ARG A 487 -26.59 -23.33 9.86
CA ARG A 487 -26.31 -24.69 10.36
C ARG A 487 -24.84 -25.06 10.17
N PHE A 488 -24.25 -24.71 9.03
CA PHE A 488 -22.82 -24.90 8.79
C PHE A 488 -21.97 -24.22 9.86
N PHE A 489 -22.14 -22.91 10.06
CA PHE A 489 -21.36 -22.14 11.05
C PHE A 489 -21.57 -22.67 12.47
N THR A 490 -22.81 -22.93 12.87
CA THR A 490 -23.11 -23.47 14.21
C THR A 490 -22.58 -24.88 14.43
N SER A 491 -22.46 -25.71 13.38
CA SER A 491 -21.82 -27.04 13.47
C SER A 491 -20.34 -26.97 13.86
N LEU A 492 -19.67 -25.86 13.53
CA LEU A 492 -18.29 -25.58 13.93
C LEU A 492 -18.19 -25.04 15.37
N GLY A 493 -19.32 -24.86 16.07
CA GLY A 493 -19.36 -24.19 17.37
C GLY A 493 -19.22 -22.66 17.29
N LEU A 494 -19.44 -22.07 16.11
CA LEU A 494 -19.50 -20.61 15.93
C LEU A 494 -20.88 -20.05 16.34
N ILE A 495 -20.97 -18.71 16.41
CA ILE A 495 -22.12 -18.00 16.98
C ILE A 495 -23.32 -18.10 16.01
N PRO A 496 -24.51 -18.55 16.43
CA PRO A 496 -25.70 -18.54 15.59
C PRO A 496 -26.12 -17.12 15.22
N MET A 497 -26.71 -16.95 14.03
CA MET A 497 -27.26 -15.65 13.62
C MET A 497 -28.34 -15.17 14.60
N PRO A 498 -28.31 -13.91 15.06
CA PRO A 498 -29.28 -13.38 16.01
C PRO A 498 -30.67 -13.22 15.37
N GLN A 499 -31.72 -13.15 16.17
CA GLN A 499 -33.10 -13.00 15.65
C GLN A 499 -33.26 -11.74 14.77
N GLU A 500 -32.64 -10.63 15.18
CA GLU A 500 -32.68 -9.36 14.45
C GLU A 500 -32.11 -9.46 13.02
N PHE A 501 -31.14 -10.36 12.79
CA PHE A 501 -30.61 -10.64 11.45
C PHE A 501 -31.71 -11.18 10.52
N TRP A 502 -32.50 -12.13 11.00
CA TRP A 502 -33.58 -12.75 10.22
C TRP A 502 -34.74 -11.79 9.96
N ASP A 503 -35.03 -10.94 10.95
CA ASP A 503 -36.16 -10.01 10.87
C ASP A 503 -35.86 -8.81 9.95
N LYS A 504 -34.60 -8.40 9.82
CA LYS A 504 -34.22 -7.16 9.12
C LYS A 504 -33.42 -7.32 7.83
N SER A 505 -32.84 -8.49 7.54
CA SER A 505 -32.07 -8.70 6.31
C SER A 505 -32.95 -8.70 5.05
N MET A 506 -32.40 -8.20 3.94
CA MET A 506 -33.02 -8.29 2.62
C MET A 506 -32.37 -9.46 1.87
N ILE A 507 -32.90 -10.68 2.11
CA ILE A 507 -32.34 -11.92 1.55
C ILE A 507 -32.88 -12.29 0.17
N GLU A 508 -33.85 -11.54 -0.35
CA GLU A 508 -34.39 -11.68 -1.71
C GLU A 508 -34.83 -10.32 -2.25
N LYS A 509 -34.96 -10.21 -3.59
CA LYS A 509 -35.35 -8.95 -4.23
C LYS A 509 -36.83 -8.64 -3.91
N PRO A 510 -37.16 -7.45 -3.38
CA PRO A 510 -38.55 -7.06 -3.14
C PRO A 510 -39.38 -7.06 -4.44
N SER A 511 -40.61 -7.57 -4.37
CA SER A 511 -41.55 -7.59 -5.50
C SER A 511 -42.53 -6.41 -5.52
N ASP A 512 -42.33 -5.42 -4.65
CA ASP A 512 -43.21 -4.26 -4.46
C ASP A 512 -42.84 -3.04 -5.33
N GLY A 513 -41.92 -3.23 -6.28
CA GLY A 513 -41.54 -2.22 -7.26
C GLY A 513 -40.42 -1.27 -6.83
N ARG A 514 -39.87 -1.42 -5.61
CA ARG A 514 -38.72 -0.62 -5.17
C ARG A 514 -37.45 -0.96 -5.95
N GLU A 515 -36.66 0.06 -6.26
CA GLU A 515 -35.30 -0.11 -6.78
C GLU A 515 -34.32 -0.32 -5.62
N VAL A 516 -33.41 -1.27 -5.77
CA VAL A 516 -32.45 -1.67 -4.72
C VAL A 516 -31.08 -1.94 -5.33
N VAL A 517 -30.03 -1.80 -4.53
CA VAL A 517 -28.69 -2.25 -4.90
C VAL A 517 -28.64 -3.77 -4.73
N CYS A 518 -28.69 -4.54 -5.82
CA CYS A 518 -28.76 -6.00 -5.74
C CYS A 518 -27.43 -6.70 -5.41
N HIS A 519 -26.29 -6.03 -5.56
CA HIS A 519 -24.98 -6.61 -5.24
C HIS A 519 -24.94 -7.09 -3.78
N ALA A 520 -24.53 -8.33 -3.56
CA ALA A 520 -24.48 -8.94 -2.23
C ALA A 520 -23.55 -8.13 -1.29
N SER A 521 -24.01 -7.90 -0.06
CA SER A 521 -23.17 -7.32 0.99
C SER A 521 -23.70 -7.61 2.40
N ALA A 522 -22.76 -7.72 3.34
CA ALA A 522 -23.01 -7.83 4.78
C ALA A 522 -22.73 -6.50 5.51
N TRP A 523 -23.52 -6.22 6.55
CA TRP A 523 -23.54 -4.93 7.24
C TRP A 523 -23.47 -5.09 8.77
N ASP A 524 -22.50 -4.43 9.40
CA ASP A 524 -22.43 -4.19 10.84
C ASP A 524 -23.02 -2.80 11.14
N PHE A 525 -24.05 -2.74 11.99
CA PHE A 525 -24.70 -1.49 12.39
C PHE A 525 -24.03 -0.85 13.60
N TYR A 526 -22.87 -1.35 14.04
CA TYR A 526 -22.00 -0.82 15.09
C TYR A 526 -22.61 -0.76 16.50
N ASN A 527 -23.82 -1.28 16.69
CA ASN A 527 -24.52 -1.33 17.97
C ASN A 527 -24.38 -2.69 18.71
N ARG A 528 -23.53 -3.59 18.18
CA ARG A 528 -23.23 -4.94 18.71
C ARG A 528 -24.38 -5.95 18.67
N LYS A 529 -25.50 -5.61 18.02
CA LYS A 529 -26.74 -6.42 18.01
C LYS A 529 -27.26 -6.65 16.59
N ASP A 530 -27.28 -5.59 15.81
CA ASP A 530 -27.90 -5.55 14.50
C ASP A 530 -26.85 -5.80 13.41
N PHE A 531 -27.02 -6.91 12.71
CA PHE A 531 -26.19 -7.35 11.60
C PHE A 531 -27.13 -7.81 10.50
N ARG A 532 -26.88 -7.42 9.26
CA ARG A 532 -27.80 -7.71 8.14
C ARG A 532 -27.04 -8.13 6.88
N ILE A 533 -27.72 -8.88 6.02
CA ILE A 533 -27.29 -9.14 4.64
C ILE A 533 -28.30 -8.54 3.66
N LYS A 534 -27.77 -7.94 2.59
CA LYS A 534 -28.54 -7.43 1.44
C LYS A 534 -28.11 -8.19 0.19
N GLN A 535 -28.95 -9.12 -0.28
CA GLN A 535 -28.68 -9.94 -1.47
C GLN A 535 -29.97 -10.24 -2.24
N CYS A 536 -29.97 -10.01 -3.56
CA CYS A 536 -31.06 -10.44 -4.45
C CYS A 536 -30.93 -11.94 -4.78
N THR A 537 -31.10 -12.80 -3.77
CA THR A 537 -30.80 -14.23 -3.86
C THR A 537 -31.72 -14.97 -4.83
N VAL A 538 -31.13 -15.81 -5.68
CA VAL A 538 -31.81 -16.74 -6.58
C VAL A 538 -31.45 -18.18 -6.18
N VAL A 539 -32.39 -19.11 -6.32
CA VAL A 539 -32.19 -20.52 -5.94
C VAL A 539 -31.34 -21.25 -6.98
N ASN A 540 -30.02 -21.23 -6.76
CA ASN A 540 -29.00 -21.99 -7.50
C ASN A 540 -27.75 -22.23 -6.63
N MET A 541 -26.83 -23.07 -7.12
CA MET A 541 -25.60 -23.41 -6.39
C MET A 541 -24.68 -22.20 -6.20
N ASP A 542 -24.55 -21.32 -7.20
CA ASP A 542 -23.70 -20.12 -7.11
C ASP A 542 -24.12 -19.20 -5.96
N ASN A 543 -25.41 -18.94 -5.82
CA ASN A 543 -25.94 -18.12 -4.74
C ASN A 543 -25.91 -18.86 -3.40
N LEU A 544 -25.93 -20.20 -3.36
CA LEU A 544 -25.70 -20.95 -2.12
C LEU A 544 -24.27 -20.70 -1.61
N ILE A 545 -23.28 -20.67 -2.50
CA ILE A 545 -21.89 -20.31 -2.21
C ILE A 545 -21.82 -18.84 -1.76
N THR A 546 -22.47 -17.90 -2.46
CA THR A 546 -22.52 -16.49 -2.06
C THR A 546 -23.15 -16.29 -0.69
N VAL A 547 -24.21 -17.02 -0.35
CA VAL A 547 -24.83 -16.95 0.99
C VAL A 547 -23.83 -17.32 2.08
N HIS A 548 -23.01 -18.37 1.88
CA HIS A 548 -21.96 -18.73 2.83
C HIS A 548 -20.85 -17.68 2.92
N HIS A 549 -20.51 -17.06 1.79
CA HIS A 549 -19.57 -15.94 1.75
C HIS A 549 -20.06 -14.77 2.62
N GLU A 550 -21.28 -14.28 2.38
CA GLU A 550 -21.88 -13.16 3.11
C GLU A 550 -22.10 -13.48 4.59
N MET A 551 -22.53 -14.69 4.92
CA MET A 551 -22.67 -15.12 6.31
C MET A 551 -21.32 -15.25 7.02
N GLY A 552 -20.23 -15.49 6.30
CA GLY A 552 -18.88 -15.41 6.84
C GLY A 552 -18.50 -14.01 7.31
N HIS A 553 -18.91 -12.96 6.58
CA HIS A 553 -18.74 -11.58 7.04
C HIS A 553 -19.51 -11.32 8.34
N VAL A 554 -20.78 -11.73 8.40
CA VAL A 554 -21.59 -11.59 9.63
C VAL A 554 -20.99 -12.38 10.79
N GLN A 555 -20.44 -13.57 10.52
CA GLN A 555 -19.75 -14.35 11.53
C GLN A 555 -18.53 -13.62 12.08
N TYR A 556 -17.76 -12.90 11.24
CA TYR A 556 -16.67 -12.05 11.70
C TYR A 556 -17.19 -10.91 12.60
N PHE A 557 -18.28 -10.24 12.18
CA PHE A 557 -18.93 -9.19 12.95
C PHE A 557 -19.30 -9.64 14.36
N LEU A 558 -19.92 -10.83 14.45
CA LEU A 558 -20.33 -11.43 15.72
C LEU A 558 -19.13 -11.75 16.64
N GLN A 559 -17.97 -12.11 16.08
CA GLN A 559 -16.79 -12.49 16.86
C GLN A 559 -16.06 -11.28 17.46
N TYR A 560 -15.96 -10.18 16.72
CA TYR A 560 -15.25 -8.98 17.20
C TYR A 560 -16.17 -7.90 17.79
N LYS A 561 -17.50 -8.11 17.86
CA LYS A 561 -18.46 -7.08 18.29
C LYS A 561 -18.14 -6.42 19.64
N ASP A 562 -17.38 -7.10 20.49
CA ASP A 562 -17.00 -6.61 21.81
C ASP A 562 -15.70 -5.78 21.81
N GLN A 563 -14.96 -5.77 20.71
CA GLN A 563 -13.82 -4.87 20.48
C GLN A 563 -14.28 -3.39 20.39
N PRO A 564 -13.38 -2.43 20.66
CA PRO A 564 -13.58 -1.03 20.29
C PRO A 564 -13.92 -0.92 18.80
N VAL A 565 -14.77 0.04 18.42
CA VAL A 565 -15.24 0.25 17.05
C VAL A 565 -14.06 0.34 16.06
N SER A 566 -12.96 0.99 16.46
CA SER A 566 -11.73 1.11 15.64
C SER A 566 -11.07 -0.23 15.29
N PHE A 567 -11.37 -1.31 16.03
CA PHE A 567 -10.87 -2.66 15.80
C PHE A 567 -11.91 -3.63 15.22
N ARG A 568 -13.15 -3.18 14.98
CA ARG A 568 -14.22 -3.99 14.35
C ARG A 568 -14.08 -4.03 12.83
N ASP A 569 -13.00 -4.66 12.40
CA ASP A 569 -12.67 -4.93 11.01
C ASP A 569 -11.84 -6.23 10.97
N GLY A 570 -11.64 -6.81 9.79
CA GLY A 570 -10.75 -7.96 9.64
C GLY A 570 -9.29 -7.58 9.95
N ALA A 571 -8.49 -8.57 10.34
CA ALA A 571 -7.06 -8.35 10.63
C ALA A 571 -6.31 -7.62 9.50
N ASN A 572 -6.71 -7.88 8.26
CA ASN A 572 -6.58 -6.97 7.12
C ASN A 572 -7.81 -7.17 6.21
N PRO A 573 -8.05 -6.32 5.19
CA PRO A 573 -9.24 -6.43 4.36
C PRO A 573 -9.39 -7.78 3.63
N GLY A 574 -8.28 -8.48 3.32
CA GLY A 574 -8.32 -9.80 2.69
C GLY A 574 -8.78 -10.92 3.63
N PHE A 575 -8.51 -10.82 4.93
CA PHE A 575 -9.04 -11.77 5.93
C PHE A 575 -10.56 -11.75 5.93
N HIS A 576 -11.15 -10.56 5.84
CA HIS A 576 -12.59 -10.41 5.93
C HIS A 576 -13.32 -11.15 4.80
N GLU A 577 -12.76 -11.09 3.60
CA GLU A 577 -13.24 -11.76 2.38
C GLU A 577 -12.92 -13.27 2.36
N ALA A 578 -11.87 -13.71 3.08
CA ALA A 578 -11.44 -15.11 3.07
C ALA A 578 -12.31 -16.02 3.93
N VAL A 579 -12.83 -15.52 5.06
CA VAL A 579 -13.55 -16.32 6.05
C VAL A 579 -14.80 -16.98 5.45
N GLY A 580 -15.60 -16.21 4.71
CA GLY A 580 -16.77 -16.74 4.03
C GLY A 580 -16.41 -17.73 2.93
N ASP A 581 -15.36 -17.45 2.17
CA ASP A 581 -14.89 -18.31 1.08
C ASP A 581 -14.34 -19.66 1.56
N VAL A 582 -13.69 -19.72 2.73
CA VAL A 582 -13.25 -20.98 3.34
C VAL A 582 -14.42 -21.92 3.59
N MET A 583 -15.55 -21.39 4.05
CA MET A 583 -16.77 -22.20 4.27
C MET A 583 -17.32 -22.69 2.94
N ALA A 584 -17.35 -21.79 1.94
CA ALA A 584 -17.82 -22.11 0.61
C ALA A 584 -17.02 -23.23 -0.07
N LEU A 585 -15.70 -23.36 0.20
CA LEU A 585 -14.87 -24.47 -0.29
C LEU A 585 -15.40 -25.82 0.22
N SER A 586 -15.72 -25.93 1.51
CA SER A 586 -16.25 -27.17 2.12
C SER A 586 -17.66 -27.48 1.61
N VAL A 587 -18.51 -26.46 1.55
CA VAL A 587 -19.92 -26.57 1.09
C VAL A 587 -20.02 -27.04 -0.36
N SER A 588 -19.05 -26.65 -1.19
CA SER A 588 -19.02 -27.01 -2.61
C SER A 588 -18.57 -28.45 -2.85
N THR A 589 -18.07 -29.16 -1.84
CA THR A 589 -17.60 -30.54 -2.02
C THR A 589 -18.76 -31.50 -2.30
N PRO A 590 -18.56 -32.51 -3.17
CA PRO A 590 -19.56 -33.57 -3.37
C PRO A 590 -20.00 -34.25 -2.06
N LYS A 591 -19.06 -34.43 -1.13
CA LYS A 591 -19.31 -34.99 0.20
C LYS A 591 -20.33 -34.15 0.98
N HIS A 592 -20.12 -32.83 1.04
CA HIS A 592 -21.04 -31.94 1.74
C HIS A 592 -22.40 -31.88 1.06
N LEU A 593 -22.44 -31.73 -0.27
CA LEU A 593 -23.68 -31.71 -1.04
C LEU A 593 -24.50 -32.99 -0.83
N HIS A 594 -23.85 -34.13 -0.65
CA HIS A 594 -24.52 -35.38 -0.29
C HIS A 594 -25.12 -35.35 1.12
N GLU A 595 -24.37 -34.85 2.10
CA GLU A 595 -24.82 -34.73 3.50
C GLU A 595 -26.07 -33.85 3.63
N ILE A 596 -26.13 -32.74 2.88
CA ILE A 596 -27.32 -31.86 2.82
C ILE A 596 -28.38 -32.30 1.81
N ARG A 597 -28.25 -33.52 1.26
CA ARG A 597 -29.20 -34.18 0.34
C ARG A 597 -29.39 -33.45 -0.99
N LEU A 598 -28.41 -32.67 -1.44
CA LEU A 598 -28.39 -32.05 -2.77
C LEU A 598 -27.66 -32.90 -3.83
N LEU A 599 -26.98 -33.96 -3.41
CA LEU A 599 -26.36 -34.96 -4.28
C LEU A 599 -26.75 -36.37 -3.84
N ASP A 600 -27.26 -37.20 -4.76
CA ASP A 600 -27.76 -38.56 -4.41
C ASP A 600 -26.63 -39.55 -4.09
N GLN A 601 -25.52 -39.49 -4.82
CA GLN A 601 -24.35 -40.36 -4.63
C GLN A 601 -23.06 -39.57 -4.82
N VAL A 602 -22.08 -39.81 -3.94
CA VAL A 602 -20.71 -39.32 -4.11
C VAL A 602 -19.94 -40.35 -4.96
N MET A 603 -19.53 -39.96 -6.17
CA MET A 603 -18.62 -40.78 -6.97
C MET A 603 -17.19 -40.37 -6.67
N GLU A 604 -16.47 -41.20 -5.94
CA GLU A 604 -15.04 -41.03 -5.67
C GLU A 604 -14.23 -41.66 -6.80
N ASN A 605 -14.09 -40.95 -7.92
CA ASN A 605 -13.22 -41.35 -9.02
C ASN A 605 -12.47 -40.17 -9.63
N GLU A 606 -11.34 -40.46 -10.27
CA GLU A 606 -10.44 -39.43 -10.83
C GLU A 606 -11.16 -38.51 -11.83
N GLU A 607 -12.06 -39.04 -12.66
CA GLU A 607 -12.79 -38.23 -13.63
C GLU A 607 -13.72 -37.20 -12.98
N SER A 608 -14.42 -37.61 -11.91
CA SER A 608 -15.31 -36.74 -11.14
C SER A 608 -14.52 -35.70 -10.34
N ASP A 609 -13.39 -36.09 -9.77
CA ASP A 609 -12.48 -35.18 -9.05
C ASP A 609 -11.92 -34.11 -9.99
N ILE A 610 -11.51 -34.48 -11.21
CA ILE A 610 -11.03 -33.53 -12.22
C ILE A 610 -12.16 -32.60 -12.69
N ASN A 611 -13.38 -33.11 -12.88
CA ASN A 611 -14.53 -32.28 -13.20
C ASN A 611 -14.82 -31.25 -12.08
N TYR A 612 -14.80 -31.68 -10.81
CA TYR A 612 -14.96 -30.80 -9.66
C TYR A 612 -13.84 -29.76 -9.55
N LEU A 613 -12.58 -30.18 -9.63
CA LEU A 613 -11.46 -29.26 -9.58
C LEU A 613 -11.51 -28.25 -10.74
N MET A 614 -11.92 -28.67 -11.93
CA MET A 614 -12.13 -27.77 -13.06
C MET A 614 -13.22 -26.73 -12.75
N SER A 615 -14.36 -27.13 -12.17
CA SER A 615 -15.43 -26.18 -11.83
C SER A 615 -14.96 -25.14 -10.81
N ILE A 616 -14.20 -25.55 -9.79
CA ILE A 616 -13.61 -24.61 -8.83
C ILE A 616 -12.53 -23.74 -9.49
N ALA A 617 -11.70 -24.29 -10.38
CA ALA A 617 -10.61 -23.54 -11.04
C ALA A 617 -11.14 -22.45 -11.98
N LEU A 618 -12.23 -22.71 -12.69
CA LEU A 618 -12.90 -21.73 -13.53
C LEU A 618 -13.42 -20.53 -12.74
N ASP A 619 -13.68 -20.68 -11.44
CA ASP A 619 -14.00 -19.55 -10.56
C ASP A 619 -12.73 -18.98 -9.92
N LYS A 620 -12.04 -19.78 -9.11
CA LYS A 620 -10.95 -19.33 -8.24
C LYS A 620 -9.67 -18.98 -9.00
N ILE A 621 -9.23 -19.80 -9.95
CA ILE A 621 -7.98 -19.55 -10.68
C ILE A 621 -8.17 -18.48 -11.76
N ALA A 622 -9.30 -18.50 -12.46
CA ALA A 622 -9.62 -17.49 -13.47
C ALA A 622 -9.71 -16.07 -12.88
N PHE A 623 -10.14 -15.95 -11.63
CA PHE A 623 -10.27 -14.69 -10.92
C PHE A 623 -8.93 -14.04 -10.57
N LEU A 624 -7.92 -14.81 -10.16
CA LEU A 624 -6.64 -14.28 -9.66
C LEU A 624 -6.02 -13.16 -10.52
N PRO A 625 -5.81 -13.33 -11.84
CA PRO A 625 -5.27 -12.25 -12.66
C PRO A 625 -6.20 -11.03 -12.76
N PHE A 626 -7.52 -11.22 -12.71
CA PHE A 626 -8.48 -10.12 -12.67
C PHE A 626 -8.41 -9.35 -11.34
N GLY A 627 -8.42 -10.09 -10.22
CA GLY A 627 -8.27 -9.54 -8.87
C GLY A 627 -6.99 -8.72 -8.71
N TYR A 628 -5.88 -9.23 -9.26
CA TYR A 628 -4.60 -8.57 -9.25
C TYR A 628 -4.57 -7.29 -10.11
N LEU A 629 -5.07 -7.35 -11.35
CA LEU A 629 -4.94 -6.22 -12.28
C LEU A 629 -5.81 -5.01 -11.92
N MET A 630 -6.96 -5.24 -11.26
CA MET A 630 -7.92 -4.18 -10.90
C MET A 630 -7.26 -3.06 -10.09
N ASP A 631 -6.56 -3.43 -9.01
CA ASP A 631 -5.88 -2.46 -8.17
C ASP A 631 -4.52 -2.06 -8.71
N GLN A 632 -3.85 -2.90 -9.50
CA GLN A 632 -2.69 -2.45 -10.27
C GLN A 632 -3.04 -1.29 -11.22
N TRP A 633 -4.21 -1.32 -11.85
CA TRP A 633 -4.72 -0.20 -12.66
C TRP A 633 -5.02 1.01 -11.77
N ARG A 634 -5.82 0.84 -10.70
CA ARG A 634 -6.21 1.95 -9.82
C ARG A 634 -5.03 2.62 -9.13
N TRP A 635 -4.06 1.86 -8.63
CA TRP A 635 -2.86 2.41 -8.01
C TRP A 635 -2.06 3.27 -8.98
N LYS A 636 -1.93 2.82 -10.23
CA LYS A 636 -1.26 3.60 -11.27
C LYS A 636 -2.05 4.83 -11.72
N VAL A 637 -3.38 4.80 -11.62
CA VAL A 637 -4.23 5.99 -11.81
C VAL A 637 -4.02 6.98 -10.66
N PHE A 638 -4.05 6.51 -9.41
CA PHE A 638 -3.88 7.38 -8.25
C PHE A 638 -2.48 8.01 -8.18
N ASP A 639 -1.42 7.28 -8.51
CA ASP A 639 -0.06 7.83 -8.48
C ASP A 639 0.38 8.57 -9.76
N GLY A 640 -0.52 8.65 -10.75
CA GLY A 640 -0.32 9.36 -12.02
C GLY A 640 0.52 8.63 -13.07
N ARG A 641 0.90 7.35 -12.85
CA ARG A 641 1.54 6.51 -13.89
C ARG A 641 0.61 6.24 -15.09
N ILE A 642 -0.70 6.18 -14.87
CA ILE A 642 -1.71 6.16 -15.93
C ILE A 642 -2.41 7.51 -15.94
N LYS A 643 -2.27 8.24 -17.06
CA LYS A 643 -2.93 9.53 -17.24
C LYS A 643 -4.39 9.36 -17.65
N GLU A 644 -5.17 10.40 -17.42
CA GLU A 644 -6.61 10.42 -17.69
C GLU A 644 -6.98 10.30 -19.18
N ASP A 645 -6.03 10.51 -20.10
CA ASP A 645 -6.15 10.31 -21.53
C ASP A 645 -5.70 8.91 -21.98
N GLU A 646 -5.33 8.03 -21.05
CA GLU A 646 -4.91 6.65 -21.32
C GLU A 646 -5.61 5.61 -20.42
N TYR A 647 -6.67 6.01 -19.70
CA TYR A 647 -7.38 5.16 -18.76
C TYR A 647 -7.83 3.84 -19.39
N ASN A 648 -8.48 3.91 -20.55
CA ASN A 648 -9.10 2.74 -21.16
C ASN A 648 -8.06 1.88 -21.91
N LYS A 649 -7.09 2.52 -22.57
CA LYS A 649 -5.94 1.87 -23.19
C LYS A 649 -5.14 1.06 -22.17
N GLU A 650 -4.75 1.65 -21.05
CA GLU A 650 -3.94 0.97 -20.03
C GLU A 650 -4.73 -0.10 -19.28
N TRP A 651 -6.04 0.07 -19.13
CA TRP A 651 -6.93 -1.00 -18.66
C TRP A 651 -6.82 -2.25 -19.56
N TRP A 652 -6.92 -2.07 -20.89
CA TRP A 652 -6.81 -3.19 -21.83
C TRP A 652 -5.39 -3.77 -21.95
N ASN A 653 -4.35 -2.95 -21.78
CA ASN A 653 -2.97 -3.44 -21.68
C ASN A 653 -2.79 -4.37 -20.48
N LEU A 654 -3.37 -4.03 -19.32
CA LEU A 654 -3.32 -4.88 -18.13
C LEU A 654 -4.18 -6.15 -18.28
N ARG A 655 -5.38 -6.04 -18.87
CA ARG A 655 -6.22 -7.20 -19.23
C ARG A 655 -5.48 -8.17 -20.15
N MET A 656 -4.78 -7.66 -21.15
CA MET A 656 -3.93 -8.45 -22.04
C MET A 656 -2.75 -9.07 -21.29
N LYS A 657 -2.03 -8.29 -20.49
CA LYS A 657 -0.81 -8.73 -19.77
C LYS A 657 -1.09 -9.83 -18.74
N TYR A 658 -2.15 -9.69 -17.95
CA TYR A 658 -2.41 -10.58 -16.82
C TYR A 658 -3.42 -11.67 -17.14
N GLN A 659 -4.48 -11.37 -17.89
CA GLN A 659 -5.50 -12.38 -18.22
C GLN A 659 -5.35 -12.97 -19.62
N GLY A 660 -4.66 -12.32 -20.54
CA GLY A 660 -4.64 -12.77 -21.94
C GLY A 660 -6.02 -12.66 -22.58
N LEU A 661 -6.70 -11.55 -22.31
CA LEU A 661 -8.01 -11.21 -22.87
C LEU A 661 -7.92 -9.99 -23.77
N CYS A 662 -8.66 -10.01 -24.88
CA CYS A 662 -8.80 -8.87 -25.78
C CYS A 662 -10.25 -8.33 -25.78
N PRO A 663 -10.45 -7.03 -26.07
CA PRO A 663 -11.78 -6.52 -26.27
C PRO A 663 -12.35 -7.09 -27.59
N PRO A 664 -13.62 -7.52 -27.63
CA PRO A 664 -14.21 -8.05 -28.85
C PRO A 664 -14.61 -6.98 -29.86
N ALA A 665 -14.65 -5.71 -29.44
CA ALA A 665 -14.90 -4.55 -30.29
C ALA A 665 -13.83 -3.49 -30.05
N LEU A 666 -13.57 -2.64 -31.05
CA LEU A 666 -12.64 -1.52 -30.92
C LEU A 666 -13.07 -0.60 -29.78
N ARG A 667 -12.10 -0.17 -28.96
CA ARG A 667 -12.32 0.76 -27.85
C ARG A 667 -11.55 2.05 -28.10
N SER A 668 -12.09 3.17 -27.64
CA SER A 668 -11.41 4.47 -27.64
C SER A 668 -11.28 5.01 -26.22
N GLU A 669 -10.73 6.21 -26.08
CA GLU A 669 -10.71 6.94 -24.81
C GLU A 669 -12.01 7.71 -24.54
N ASP A 670 -13.00 7.65 -25.43
CA ASP A 670 -14.37 8.02 -25.08
C ASP A 670 -15.04 6.94 -24.23
N ASP A 671 -14.48 5.73 -24.22
CA ASP A 671 -14.92 4.62 -23.39
C ASP A 671 -14.27 4.68 -22.00
N PHE A 672 -14.92 4.04 -21.03
CA PHE A 672 -14.40 3.87 -19.68
C PHE A 672 -14.84 2.51 -19.14
N ASP A 673 -14.26 1.45 -19.72
CA ASP A 673 -14.59 0.06 -19.39
C ASP A 673 -14.36 -0.32 -17.92
N PRO A 674 -13.35 0.18 -17.17
CA PRO A 674 -13.27 -0.09 -15.74
C PRO A 674 -14.50 0.41 -14.97
N GLY A 675 -15.10 1.53 -15.35
CA GLY A 675 -16.33 2.04 -14.73
C GLY A 675 -17.54 1.11 -14.89
N ALA A 676 -17.49 0.16 -15.83
CA ALA A 676 -18.54 -0.84 -16.00
C ALA A 676 -18.45 -2.00 -14.99
N LYS A 677 -17.55 -1.97 -14.00
CA LYS A 677 -17.45 -2.92 -12.88
C LYS A 677 -17.73 -2.23 -11.54
N PHE A 678 -18.73 -2.70 -10.79
CA PHE A 678 -19.29 -2.09 -9.56
C PHE A 678 -18.25 -1.46 -8.61
N HIS A 679 -17.17 -2.18 -8.30
CA HIS A 679 -16.15 -1.74 -7.33
C HIS A 679 -15.39 -0.46 -7.74
N ILE A 680 -15.39 -0.09 -9.03
CA ILE A 680 -14.78 1.15 -9.52
C ILE A 680 -15.65 2.38 -9.15
N PRO A 681 -16.92 2.50 -9.57
CA PRO A 681 -17.79 3.60 -9.16
C PRO A 681 -18.16 3.59 -7.67
N ALA A 682 -18.29 2.42 -7.05
CA ALA A 682 -18.60 2.30 -5.61
C ALA A 682 -17.38 2.51 -4.70
N ASN A 683 -16.20 2.76 -5.29
CA ASN A 683 -14.96 3.00 -4.56
C ASN A 683 -14.57 1.92 -3.52
N VAL A 684 -14.66 0.66 -3.93
CA VAL A 684 -14.30 -0.48 -3.06
C VAL A 684 -12.95 -1.05 -3.49
N PRO A 685 -11.89 -1.02 -2.65
CA PRO A 685 -10.58 -1.64 -2.92
C PRO A 685 -10.71 -3.11 -3.33
N TYR A 686 -9.95 -3.59 -4.32
CA TYR A 686 -10.18 -4.89 -4.96
C TYR A 686 -9.11 -5.94 -4.61
N ILE A 687 -7.91 -5.51 -4.20
CA ILE A 687 -6.81 -6.41 -3.87
C ILE A 687 -7.15 -7.34 -2.69
N ARG A 688 -8.13 -6.97 -1.87
CA ARG A 688 -8.73 -7.81 -0.82
C ARG A 688 -9.18 -9.18 -1.35
N TYR A 689 -9.74 -9.24 -2.56
CA TYR A 689 -10.21 -10.49 -3.15
C TYR A 689 -9.06 -11.35 -3.66
N PHE A 690 -8.01 -10.75 -4.24
CA PHE A 690 -6.81 -11.49 -4.63
C PHE A 690 -6.17 -12.15 -3.41
N ILE A 691 -6.04 -11.40 -2.31
CA ILE A 691 -5.48 -11.92 -1.05
C ILE A 691 -6.39 -13.02 -0.48
N SER A 692 -7.70 -12.78 -0.44
CA SER A 692 -8.68 -13.78 0.00
C SER A 692 -8.50 -15.09 -0.76
N PHE A 693 -8.37 -15.04 -2.08
CA PHE A 693 -8.23 -16.23 -2.93
C PHE A 693 -6.92 -16.97 -2.69
N VAL A 694 -5.91 -16.34 -2.12
CA VAL A 694 -4.68 -17.03 -1.68
C VAL A 694 -4.87 -17.60 -0.27
N ILE A 695 -5.22 -16.76 0.69
CA ILE A 695 -5.21 -17.13 2.11
C ILE A 695 -6.36 -18.07 2.50
N GLN A 696 -7.48 -18.08 1.76
CA GLN A 696 -8.57 -19.02 2.00
C GLN A 696 -8.10 -20.48 1.88
N PHE A 697 -7.15 -20.78 0.98
CA PHE A 697 -6.60 -22.13 0.88
C PHE A 697 -5.64 -22.45 2.02
N GLN A 698 -4.88 -21.46 2.52
CA GLN A 698 -4.04 -21.64 3.71
C GLN A 698 -4.90 -21.92 4.95
N PHE A 699 -6.01 -21.17 5.11
CA PHE A 699 -6.98 -21.40 6.17
C PHE A 699 -7.63 -22.76 6.01
N HIS A 700 -8.12 -23.10 4.81
CA HIS A 700 -8.75 -24.39 4.54
C HIS A 700 -7.80 -25.54 4.88
N GLN A 701 -6.54 -25.51 4.44
CA GLN A 701 -5.54 -26.53 4.79
C GLN A 701 -5.39 -26.70 6.31
N ALA A 702 -5.17 -25.60 7.04
CA ALA A 702 -4.97 -25.67 8.49
C ALA A 702 -6.23 -26.16 9.24
N LEU A 703 -7.42 -25.76 8.78
CA LEU A 703 -8.68 -26.19 9.37
C LEU A 703 -9.01 -27.66 9.05
N CYS A 704 -8.63 -28.13 7.86
CA CYS A 704 -8.71 -29.54 7.48
C CYS A 704 -7.79 -30.42 8.33
N ASP A 705 -6.56 -29.95 8.58
CA ASP A 705 -5.62 -30.63 9.47
C ASP A 705 -6.18 -30.70 10.90
N ALA A 706 -6.79 -29.61 11.39
CA ALA A 706 -7.45 -29.57 12.69
C ALA A 706 -8.69 -30.48 12.76
N ALA A 707 -9.45 -30.60 11.67
CA ALA A 707 -10.57 -31.54 11.54
C ALA A 707 -10.10 -33.02 11.39
N GLY A 708 -8.79 -33.27 11.35
CA GLY A 708 -8.24 -34.62 11.24
C GLY A 708 -8.39 -35.23 9.85
N HIS A 709 -8.64 -34.42 8.81
CA HIS A 709 -8.80 -34.89 7.43
C HIS A 709 -7.60 -35.72 6.95
N LYS A 710 -7.87 -36.70 6.10
CA LYS A 710 -6.87 -37.55 5.45
C LYS A 710 -7.18 -37.62 3.96
N GLY A 711 -6.15 -37.52 3.14
CA GLY A 711 -6.27 -37.56 1.68
C GLY A 711 -6.02 -36.21 1.02
N PRO A 712 -6.37 -36.06 -0.26
CA PRO A 712 -6.21 -34.80 -0.99
C PRO A 712 -6.95 -33.65 -0.33
N LEU A 713 -6.38 -32.44 -0.38
CA LEU A 713 -6.97 -31.27 0.28
C LEU A 713 -8.36 -30.91 -0.27
N HIS A 714 -8.58 -31.08 -1.58
CA HIS A 714 -9.85 -30.73 -2.23
C HIS A 714 -11.05 -31.62 -1.86
N THR A 715 -10.82 -32.73 -1.15
CA THR A 715 -11.90 -33.59 -0.65
C THR A 715 -12.27 -33.30 0.81
N CYS A 716 -11.60 -32.33 1.43
CA CYS A 716 -11.86 -31.95 2.80
C CYS A 716 -13.20 -31.22 2.96
N ASP A 717 -13.96 -31.62 3.97
CA ASP A 717 -15.13 -30.91 4.46
C ASP A 717 -14.95 -30.70 5.97
N ILE A 718 -14.92 -29.43 6.41
CA ILE A 718 -14.76 -29.08 7.83
C ILE A 718 -16.08 -29.07 8.61
N TYR A 719 -17.22 -29.34 7.96
CA TYR A 719 -18.52 -29.42 8.62
C TYR A 719 -18.49 -30.31 9.87
N GLN A 720 -19.11 -29.85 10.96
CA GLN A 720 -19.11 -30.53 12.27
C GLN A 720 -17.72 -30.68 12.95
N SER A 721 -16.73 -29.88 12.58
CA SER A 721 -15.43 -29.82 13.29
C SER A 721 -15.39 -28.65 14.29
N PRO A 722 -15.66 -28.87 15.59
CA PRO A 722 -15.54 -27.83 16.60
C PRO A 722 -14.08 -27.38 16.80
N GLU A 723 -13.10 -28.24 16.53
CA GLU A 723 -11.67 -27.89 16.59
C GLU A 723 -11.32 -26.83 15.54
N ALA A 724 -11.77 -27.02 14.29
CA ALA A 724 -11.61 -26.04 13.22
C ALA A 724 -12.33 -24.72 13.56
N GLY A 725 -13.58 -24.80 14.03
CA GLY A 725 -14.32 -23.61 14.43
C GLY A 725 -13.70 -22.85 15.59
N LYS A 726 -13.08 -23.54 16.56
CA LYS A 726 -12.35 -22.88 17.67
C LYS A 726 -11.15 -22.08 17.14
N ILE A 727 -10.33 -22.67 16.28
CA ILE A 727 -9.16 -21.99 15.69
C ILE A 727 -9.60 -20.73 14.94
N LEU A 728 -10.61 -20.88 14.08
CA LEU A 728 -11.12 -19.76 13.31
C LEU A 728 -11.72 -18.69 14.24
N GLY A 729 -12.66 -19.07 15.11
CA GLY A 729 -13.34 -18.15 16.03
C GLY A 729 -12.38 -17.37 16.92
N ASP A 730 -11.33 -18.01 17.45
CA ASP A 730 -10.32 -17.34 18.27
C ASP A 730 -9.50 -16.30 17.48
N ALA A 731 -9.19 -16.56 16.21
CA ALA A 731 -8.53 -15.59 15.33
C ALA A 731 -9.47 -14.42 14.97
N LEU A 732 -10.75 -14.69 14.67
CA LEU A 732 -11.73 -13.66 14.31
C LEU A 732 -12.01 -12.66 15.45
N LYS A 733 -11.95 -13.11 16.71
CA LYS A 733 -12.12 -12.22 17.90
C LYS A 733 -11.07 -11.12 17.98
N LEU A 734 -9.90 -11.28 17.34
CA LEU A 734 -8.88 -10.24 17.33
C LEU A 734 -9.34 -9.01 16.55
N GLY A 735 -10.20 -9.17 15.54
CA GLY A 735 -10.50 -8.11 14.58
C GLY A 735 -9.22 -7.47 14.04
N PHE A 736 -9.16 -6.15 14.07
CA PHE A 736 -7.99 -5.36 13.67
C PHE A 736 -7.07 -4.97 14.86
N SER A 737 -7.23 -5.58 16.04
CA SER A 737 -6.47 -5.20 17.25
C SER A 737 -4.99 -5.58 17.22
N LYS A 738 -4.61 -6.54 16.36
CA LYS A 738 -3.25 -7.04 16.18
C LYS A 738 -2.82 -6.93 14.72
N PRO A 739 -1.50 -6.86 14.43
CA PRO A 739 -0.98 -7.05 13.09
C PRO A 739 -1.49 -8.37 12.49
N TRP A 740 -1.91 -8.33 11.22
CA TRP A 740 -2.47 -9.51 10.54
C TRP A 740 -1.60 -10.77 10.55
N PRO A 741 -0.25 -10.72 10.60
CA PRO A 741 0.57 -11.93 10.71
C PRO A 741 0.30 -12.72 12.01
N GLU A 742 -0.13 -12.07 13.09
CA GLU A 742 -0.52 -12.75 14.33
C GLU A 742 -1.82 -13.55 14.14
N ALA A 743 -2.81 -12.99 13.44
CA ALA A 743 -4.03 -13.70 13.10
C ALA A 743 -3.75 -14.85 12.12
N MET A 744 -2.85 -14.66 11.15
CA MET A 744 -2.39 -15.73 10.24
C MET A 744 -1.73 -16.87 11.01
N GLN A 745 -0.88 -16.56 11.99
CA GLN A 745 -0.20 -17.52 12.85
C GLN A 745 -1.17 -18.33 13.70
N LEU A 746 -2.22 -17.71 14.23
CA LEU A 746 -3.25 -18.42 15.01
C LEU A 746 -4.00 -19.45 14.18
N ILE A 747 -4.30 -19.12 12.92
CA ILE A 747 -5.05 -20.02 12.05
C ILE A 747 -4.14 -21.11 11.47
N THR A 748 -2.98 -20.71 10.94
CA THR A 748 -2.17 -21.58 10.05
C THR A 748 -0.88 -22.09 10.68
N GLY A 749 -0.53 -21.64 11.88
CA GLY A 749 0.74 -21.98 12.52
C GLY A 749 1.96 -21.27 11.91
N GLN A 750 1.77 -20.32 11.00
CA GLN A 750 2.85 -19.51 10.39
C GLN A 750 2.35 -18.08 10.05
N PRO A 751 3.22 -17.06 9.91
CA PRO A 751 2.78 -15.65 9.81
C PRO A 751 2.59 -15.10 8.38
N ASN A 752 2.98 -15.84 7.34
CA ASN A 752 3.12 -15.33 5.97
C ASN A 752 1.93 -15.71 5.06
N MET A 753 1.69 -14.92 4.02
CA MET A 753 0.86 -15.34 2.89
C MET A 753 1.66 -16.27 1.96
N SER A 754 1.04 -17.37 1.54
CA SER A 754 1.66 -18.39 0.69
C SER A 754 0.65 -18.99 -0.31
N ALA A 755 1.08 -19.17 -1.56
CA ALA A 755 0.29 -19.84 -2.59
C ALA A 755 0.36 -21.38 -2.53
N GLU A 756 1.18 -21.96 -1.64
CA GLU A 756 1.45 -23.40 -1.59
C GLU A 756 0.18 -24.23 -1.35
N ALA A 757 -0.67 -23.82 -0.40
CA ALA A 757 -1.92 -24.53 -0.11
C ALA A 757 -2.87 -24.56 -1.32
N LEU A 758 -2.97 -23.43 -2.04
CA LEU A 758 -3.75 -23.33 -3.27
C LEU A 758 -3.18 -24.24 -4.36
N MET A 759 -1.86 -24.21 -4.57
CA MET A 759 -1.22 -25.08 -5.55
C MET A 759 -1.40 -26.56 -5.20
N SER A 760 -1.32 -26.92 -3.91
CA SER A 760 -1.57 -28.29 -3.44
C SER A 760 -3.01 -28.73 -3.67
N TYR A 761 -3.99 -27.84 -3.45
CA TYR A 761 -5.41 -28.10 -3.73
C TYR A 761 -5.63 -28.50 -5.20
N PHE A 762 -5.03 -27.76 -6.13
CA PHE A 762 -5.22 -27.92 -7.57
C PHE A 762 -4.19 -28.82 -8.27
N GLU A 763 -3.26 -29.45 -7.55
CA GLU A 763 -2.20 -30.25 -8.16
C GLU A 763 -2.71 -31.40 -9.07
N PRO A 764 -3.80 -32.13 -8.74
CA PRO A 764 -4.36 -33.13 -9.64
C PRO A 764 -4.84 -32.52 -10.97
N LEU A 765 -5.55 -31.39 -10.92
CA LEU A 765 -6.01 -30.67 -12.11
C LEU A 765 -4.85 -30.12 -12.93
N MET A 766 -3.83 -29.56 -12.26
CA MET A 766 -2.63 -29.04 -12.92
C MET A 766 -1.91 -30.14 -13.70
N THR A 767 -1.78 -31.33 -13.11
CA THR A 767 -1.19 -32.51 -13.76
C THR A 767 -1.99 -32.93 -14.98
N TRP A 768 -3.32 -32.99 -14.85
CA TRP A 768 -4.23 -33.33 -15.94
C TRP A 768 -4.17 -32.29 -17.08
N LEU A 769 -4.26 -31.00 -16.78
CA LEU A 769 -4.20 -29.91 -17.74
C LEU A 769 -2.90 -29.92 -18.55
N LYS A 770 -1.75 -30.12 -17.89
CA LYS A 770 -0.45 -30.22 -18.59
C LYS A 770 -0.43 -31.38 -19.59
N LYS A 771 -0.98 -32.53 -19.22
CA LYS A 771 -1.07 -33.71 -20.08
C LYS A 771 -1.99 -33.45 -21.28
N GLU A 772 -3.16 -32.88 -21.05
CA GLU A 772 -4.16 -32.61 -22.10
C GLU A 772 -3.69 -31.49 -23.04
N ASN A 773 -3.12 -30.40 -22.52
CA ASN A 773 -2.55 -29.33 -23.33
C ASN A 773 -1.38 -29.83 -24.20
N LYS A 774 -0.52 -30.70 -23.65
CA LYS A 774 0.57 -31.32 -24.41
C LYS A 774 0.04 -32.21 -25.53
N LYS A 775 -0.99 -33.02 -25.26
CA LYS A 775 -1.64 -33.88 -26.25
C LYS A 775 -2.25 -33.06 -27.40
N ASN A 776 -2.84 -31.91 -27.10
CA ASN A 776 -3.44 -31.02 -28.09
C ASN A 776 -2.45 -30.06 -28.77
N GLY A 777 -1.16 -30.10 -28.38
CA GLY A 777 -0.12 -29.23 -28.94
C GLY A 777 -0.35 -27.75 -28.64
N GLU A 778 -0.91 -27.43 -27.47
CA GLU A 778 -1.21 -26.05 -27.09
C GLU A 778 0.03 -25.21 -26.86
N VAL A 779 -0.07 -23.93 -27.25
CA VAL A 779 0.93 -22.92 -26.90
C VAL A 779 0.44 -22.19 -25.66
N LEU A 780 1.14 -22.35 -24.54
CA LEU A 780 0.79 -21.63 -23.31
C LEU A 780 1.01 -20.12 -23.48
N GLY A 781 0.11 -19.34 -22.88
CA GLY A 781 0.10 -17.88 -23.06
C GLY A 781 -0.41 -17.47 -24.44
N TRP A 782 -0.15 -16.21 -24.80
CA TRP A 782 -0.67 -15.56 -26.01
C TRP A 782 0.45 -14.82 -26.74
N PRO A 783 1.42 -15.54 -27.35
CA PRO A 783 2.53 -14.91 -28.07
C PRO A 783 2.07 -14.05 -29.26
N GLU A 784 0.89 -14.34 -29.82
CA GLU A 784 0.25 -13.49 -30.82
C GLU A 784 -0.66 -12.44 -30.16
N TYR A 785 -0.11 -11.69 -29.20
CA TYR A 785 -0.84 -10.75 -28.34
C TYR A 785 -1.51 -9.58 -29.09
N SER A 786 -1.09 -9.29 -30.32
CA SER A 786 -1.68 -8.26 -31.18
C SER A 786 -2.93 -8.72 -31.94
N TRP A 787 -3.27 -10.01 -31.87
CA TRP A 787 -4.47 -10.53 -32.51
C TRP A 787 -5.75 -10.03 -31.81
N THR A 788 -6.72 -9.58 -32.59
CA THR A 788 -8.08 -9.26 -32.14
C THR A 788 -9.13 -9.72 -33.17
N PRO A 789 -10.38 -10.03 -32.76
CA PRO A 789 -11.41 -10.53 -33.68
C PRO A 789 -11.68 -9.62 -34.89
N TYR A 790 -11.68 -8.30 -34.70
CA TYR A 790 -11.95 -7.33 -35.79
C TYR A 790 -10.75 -7.12 -36.73
N THR A 791 -9.51 -7.29 -36.26
CA THR A 791 -8.33 -7.26 -37.16
C THR A 791 -8.25 -8.47 -38.09
N ALA A 792 -8.88 -9.59 -37.73
CA ALA A 792 -8.95 -10.78 -38.58
C ALA A 792 -9.93 -10.60 -39.76
N GLN A 793 -10.99 -9.80 -39.58
CA GLN A 793 -11.98 -9.51 -40.61
C GLN A 793 -11.51 -8.47 -41.64
N ASP A 794 -10.65 -7.54 -41.25
CA ASP A 794 -10.31 -6.38 -42.09
C ASP A 794 -9.25 -6.66 -43.17
N GLY A 795 -8.64 -7.86 -43.22
CA GLY A 795 -7.61 -8.24 -44.22
C GLY A 795 -6.37 -7.33 -44.27
N SER A 796 -6.33 -6.30 -43.41
CA SER A 796 -5.34 -5.24 -43.36
C SER A 796 -4.12 -5.74 -42.61
N SER A 797 -2.99 -5.88 -43.30
CA SER A 797 -1.70 -6.32 -42.75
C SER A 797 -1.02 -5.26 -41.85
N LYS A 798 -1.78 -4.28 -41.35
CA LYS A 798 -1.29 -3.17 -40.55
C LYS A 798 -1.46 -3.44 -39.05
N THR A 799 -0.41 -3.19 -38.30
CA THR A 799 -0.27 -3.35 -36.86
C THR A 799 0.12 -2.01 -36.26
N ASP A 800 -0.45 -1.65 -35.11
CA ASP A 800 -0.01 -0.48 -34.34
C ASP A 800 1.34 -0.78 -33.68
N PHE A 801 2.35 0.07 -33.94
CA PHE A 801 3.67 0.03 -33.34
C PHE A 801 4.10 1.45 -32.96
N LEU A 802 4.20 1.71 -31.65
CA LEU A 802 4.52 3.03 -31.08
C LEU A 802 3.55 4.15 -31.52
N GLY A 803 2.25 3.84 -31.65
CA GLY A 803 1.23 4.81 -32.08
C GLY A 803 1.21 5.05 -33.60
N MET A 804 1.96 4.24 -34.37
CA MET A 804 2.00 4.28 -35.82
C MET A 804 1.36 3.02 -36.41
N SER A 805 0.42 3.19 -37.34
CA SER A 805 -0.17 2.09 -38.11
C SER A 805 0.79 1.64 -39.23
N LEU A 806 1.60 0.61 -38.97
CA LEU A 806 2.65 0.09 -39.85
C LEU A 806 2.32 -1.31 -40.38
N THR A 807 2.88 -1.74 -41.52
CA THR A 807 2.75 -3.15 -41.92
C THR A 807 3.53 -4.08 -40.99
N LYS A 808 3.17 -5.36 -40.90
CA LYS A 808 3.91 -6.36 -40.09
C LYS A 808 5.43 -6.35 -40.36
N SER A 809 5.85 -6.17 -41.62
CA SER A 809 7.28 -6.11 -41.96
C SER A 809 7.96 -4.84 -41.44
N GLN A 810 7.27 -3.70 -41.49
CA GLN A 810 7.76 -2.43 -40.96
C GLN A 810 7.83 -2.44 -39.43
N ALA A 811 6.81 -2.99 -38.75
CA ALA A 811 6.82 -3.14 -37.30
C ALA A 811 7.94 -4.10 -36.85
N THR A 812 8.13 -5.22 -37.55
CA THR A 812 9.22 -6.17 -37.29
C THR A 812 10.59 -5.50 -37.47
N ALA A 813 10.77 -4.71 -38.54
CA ALA A 813 11.98 -3.92 -38.74
C ALA A 813 12.19 -2.90 -37.61
N GLY A 814 11.13 -2.22 -37.17
CA GLY A 814 11.15 -1.31 -36.02
C GLY A 814 11.59 -2.00 -34.73
N VAL A 815 11.10 -3.21 -34.45
CA VAL A 815 11.54 -4.02 -33.31
C VAL A 815 13.02 -4.38 -33.41
N TRP A 816 13.51 -4.79 -34.58
CA TRP A 816 14.93 -5.08 -34.77
C TRP A 816 15.82 -3.85 -34.61
N VAL A 817 15.35 -2.67 -35.05
CA VAL A 817 16.06 -1.40 -34.84
C VAL A 817 16.10 -1.05 -33.35
N LEU A 818 14.99 -1.14 -32.63
CA LEU A 818 14.94 -0.89 -31.18
C LEU A 818 15.79 -1.89 -30.40
N LEU A 819 15.75 -3.18 -30.76
CA LEU A 819 16.57 -4.21 -30.16
C LEU A 819 18.06 -3.92 -30.40
N SER A 820 18.43 -3.51 -31.60
CA SER A 820 19.80 -3.12 -31.95
C SER A 820 20.25 -1.90 -31.13
N LEU A 821 19.39 -0.88 -31.01
CA LEU A 821 19.66 0.30 -30.20
C LEU A 821 19.80 -0.06 -28.71
N ALA A 822 18.94 -0.93 -28.19
CA ALA A 822 19.01 -1.41 -26.81
C ALA A 822 20.29 -2.22 -26.54
N LEU A 823 20.69 -3.09 -27.46
CA LEU A 823 21.96 -3.83 -27.40
C LEU A 823 23.16 -2.88 -27.47
N ILE A 824 23.14 -1.88 -28.36
CA ILE A 824 24.19 -0.85 -28.43
C ILE A 824 24.25 -0.07 -27.12
N PHE A 825 23.11 0.28 -26.53
CA PHE A 825 23.04 0.98 -25.26
C PHE A 825 23.54 0.12 -24.09
N LEU A 826 23.21 -1.17 -24.08
CA LEU A 826 23.71 -2.14 -23.11
C LEU A 826 25.22 -2.33 -23.24
N ILE A 827 25.73 -2.44 -24.46
CA ILE A 827 27.17 -2.57 -24.73
C ILE A 827 27.90 -1.29 -24.32
N THR A 828 27.39 -0.11 -24.67
CA THR A 828 28.03 1.16 -24.29
C THR A 828 28.00 1.40 -22.79
N THR A 829 26.88 1.11 -22.10
CA THR A 829 26.80 1.21 -20.63
C THR A 829 27.69 0.18 -19.94
N THR A 830 27.75 -1.06 -20.43
CA THR A 830 28.66 -2.09 -19.91
C THR A 830 30.12 -1.71 -20.17
N PHE A 831 30.45 -1.18 -21.35
CA PHE A 831 31.79 -0.71 -21.68
C PHE A 831 32.19 0.50 -20.85
N LEU A 832 31.29 1.47 -20.63
CA LEU A 832 31.50 2.59 -19.71
C LEU A 832 31.68 2.10 -18.27
N GLY A 833 30.89 1.12 -17.82
CA GLY A 833 31.04 0.47 -16.52
C GLY A 833 32.37 -0.25 -16.37
N ILE A 834 32.81 -1.01 -17.37
CA ILE A 834 34.12 -1.69 -17.39
C ILE A 834 35.26 -0.68 -17.48
N LYS A 835 35.13 0.41 -18.24
CA LYS A 835 36.13 1.48 -18.33
C LYS A 835 36.23 2.24 -17.01
N PHE A 836 35.11 2.48 -16.34
CA PHE A 836 35.05 3.06 -15.00
C PHE A 836 35.68 2.13 -13.96
N PHE A 837 35.35 0.84 -13.97
CA PHE A 837 35.93 -0.15 -13.06
C PHE A 837 37.42 -0.43 -13.35
N SER A 838 37.85 -0.45 -14.61
CA SER A 838 39.26 -0.64 -14.97
C SER A 838 40.11 0.61 -14.74
N ALA A 839 39.54 1.82 -14.88
CA ALA A 839 40.17 3.06 -14.42
C ALA A 839 40.30 3.07 -12.89
N ARG A 840 39.28 2.60 -12.16
CA ARG A 840 39.35 2.41 -10.70
C ARG A 840 40.36 1.33 -10.28
N ARG A 841 40.47 0.23 -11.04
CA ARG A 841 41.39 -0.88 -10.76
C ARG A 841 42.84 -0.54 -11.13
N LYS A 842 43.07 0.26 -12.17
CA LYS A 842 44.41 0.85 -12.47
C LYS A 842 44.80 1.95 -11.48
N ALA A 843 43.84 2.63 -10.86
CA ALA A 843 44.09 3.54 -9.73
C ALA A 843 44.38 2.78 -8.40
N PHE A 844 44.20 1.46 -8.35
CA PHE A 844 44.41 0.63 -7.16
C PHE A 844 45.55 -0.39 -7.27
N ILE A 845 46.29 -0.42 -8.39
CA ILE A 845 47.42 -1.35 -8.58
C ILE A 845 48.64 -0.56 -9.09
N SER A 846 49.34 0.07 -8.15
CA SER A 846 50.78 0.44 -8.11
C SER A 846 50.92 1.49 -7.00
N SER A 847 51.46 1.27 -5.80
CA SER A 847 52.50 0.33 -5.37
C SER A 847 52.40 -0.01 -3.88
N SER A 848 52.09 -1.27 -3.58
CA SER A 848 52.71 -2.10 -2.54
C SER A 848 52.46 -3.54 -3.02
N GLU A 849 53.44 -4.39 -3.32
CA GLU A 849 54.77 -4.53 -2.76
C GLU A 849 55.74 -5.21 -3.75
N MET A 850 56.95 -4.68 -3.81
CA MET A 850 58.24 -5.38 -3.85
C MET A 850 59.19 -4.32 -3.26
N GLU A 851 59.95 -4.52 -2.18
CA GLU A 851 60.89 -5.59 -1.83
C GLU A 851 61.01 -5.63 -0.28
N LEU A 852 61.28 -6.72 0.44
CA LEU A 852 62.39 -7.69 0.33
C LEU A 852 62.42 -8.47 -0.99
N LYS A 853 63.56 -8.58 -1.66
CA LYS A 853 64.95 -8.47 -1.14
C LYS A 853 65.49 -7.08 -0.81
#